data_AF-A0A7J3A3M2-F1
#
_entry.id   AF-A0A7J3A3M2-F1
#
_cell.length_a   1.000
_cell.length_b   1.000
_cell.length_c   1.000
_cell.angle_alpha   90.00
_cell.angle_beta   90.00
_cell.angle_gamma   90.00
#
_symmetry.space_group_name_H-M   'P 1'
#
loop_
_entity.id
_entity.type
_entity.pdbx_description
1 polymer ?
#
loop_
_entity_poly.entity_id
_entity_poly.type
_entity_poly.pdbx_seq_one_letter_code
_entity_poly.pdbx_strand_id
1 'polypeptide(L)'
;DILRVAQRLKENINAGSPSPVIVELADLLQYHVTTYLNNEVPGVAPATHRSGRPLKTLAQRLKGKEGRFRLNLSGKRVDFSARTVISPDPNISIDEVGVPQDIAMQLTVPERVTEWNIERLRQYVKNGPDRYPGARYVIRPDGRRIRLKFAQDLDEVANALETGYIVERHLVDGDIVLFNRQPSLHRMSIMAHRVKVLPYKTFRLNLCVCTPYNADFDGDEMNLHVPQSEEAQTEARLLLIVQNNILSPRYGAPIIGAIRDFITALYLLTKPEAYLTKKELSYLLSQIAYVGDLPEPEIKEPEPKWSGKQVFSLLLPKGFNHRFKASFSPDIEVVIEDGKLVKGVIDKSAIGVEKANSILHRIAMEYGSEAAKQFINNVVKIANTYLNLRGFSFGIDDLYVSEEAYKEIGNIFKKMDDAFNTLKSEYEKGRIEIKPGETPEQAFESNILSILAEARDAAGKVVRKHISPESSAVIMTRTGARGSLLNIDQMVGVVGQQAVRRERIKRGFTDRVLTFFRPGDASPKARGFVYHSFLQGLDPIECFFHMAGGRDGLVDTAVRTQQSGYMQRRLVNALESLYVEYDGTVRMMDYKKIVQFLYGEDGIDPSKSYHGEAVNLEIIINKLGLKTRQEQPLSQEEVDQMLSRYVGKISRLLLEKVKKKIIDKRFSVEDAEKFIQEIYNEYLKNRVEPGEAVGIVTAQSIGEPSTQLTLRTFHFAGVREQSILLGLPRLIEIVDARKTPSTPIMRIPLEPEYAQNKAKAQKLVKQIQSTYFEDIVSSVGFNLKRSALILQLDDEAMKEHAVTIND
;
A
#
# COMPACT_ATOMS: atom_id res chain seq x y z
N ASP A 1 43.97 29.75 -11.94
CA ASP A 1 43.47 30.90 -12.73
C ASP A 1 43.25 32.16 -11.92
N ILE A 2 42.41 32.15 -10.87
CA ILE A 2 42.16 33.33 -10.01
C ILE A 2 43.45 34.04 -9.60
N LEU A 3 44.38 33.34 -8.94
CA LEU A 3 45.65 33.93 -8.49
C LEU A 3 46.49 34.50 -9.64
N ARG A 4 46.50 33.81 -10.79
CA ARG A 4 47.27 34.23 -11.97
C ARG A 4 46.73 35.54 -12.56
N VAL A 5 45.41 35.67 -12.66
CA VAL A 5 44.76 36.89 -13.18
C VAL A 5 44.85 38.02 -12.16
N ALA A 6 44.69 37.73 -10.88
CA ALA A 6 44.85 38.71 -9.81
C ALA A 6 46.28 39.30 -9.77
N GLN A 7 47.29 38.46 -9.93
CA GLN A 7 48.68 38.91 -10.01
C GLN A 7 48.93 39.78 -11.26
N ARG A 8 48.45 39.36 -12.44
CA ARG A 8 48.54 40.16 -13.67
C ARG A 8 47.83 41.50 -13.55
N LEU A 9 46.64 41.53 -12.97
CA LEU A 9 45.90 42.76 -12.73
C LEU A 9 46.71 43.73 -11.85
N LYS A 10 47.30 43.22 -10.76
CA LYS A 10 48.16 44.01 -9.86
C LYS A 10 49.41 44.55 -10.56
N GLU A 11 50.06 43.73 -11.39
CA GLU A 11 51.23 44.12 -12.17
C GLU A 11 50.89 45.22 -13.20
N ASN A 12 49.78 45.11 -13.92
CA ASN A 12 49.33 46.11 -14.91
C ASN A 12 48.87 47.43 -14.26
N ILE A 13 48.25 47.36 -13.08
CA ILE A 13 47.90 48.57 -12.29
C ILE A 13 49.18 49.30 -11.86
N ASN A 14 50.17 48.57 -11.33
CA ASN A 14 51.44 49.16 -10.89
C ASN A 14 52.28 49.71 -12.05
N ALA A 15 52.17 49.11 -13.24
CA ALA A 15 52.87 49.54 -14.45
C ALA A 15 52.19 50.74 -15.16
N GLY A 16 51.03 51.20 -14.70
CA GLY A 16 50.31 52.33 -15.31
C GLY A 16 49.66 51.99 -16.65
N SER A 17 49.21 50.74 -16.84
CA SER A 17 48.59 50.29 -18.10
C SER A 17 47.27 51.03 -18.41
N PRO A 18 46.86 51.10 -19.70
CA PRO A 18 45.61 51.77 -20.11
C PRO A 18 44.36 51.23 -19.40
N SER A 19 43.44 52.13 -19.05
CA SER A 19 42.18 51.80 -18.35
C SER A 19 41.39 50.62 -18.95
N PRO A 20 41.23 50.49 -20.29
CA PRO A 20 40.50 49.34 -20.87
C PRO A 20 41.10 47.98 -20.53
N VAL A 21 42.44 47.88 -20.44
CA VAL A 21 43.16 46.62 -20.14
C VAL A 21 42.95 46.23 -18.68
N ILE A 22 42.92 47.22 -17.78
CA ILE A 22 42.66 47.00 -16.35
C ILE A 22 41.23 46.51 -16.15
N VAL A 23 40.25 47.11 -16.85
CA VAL A 23 38.84 46.69 -16.80
C VAL A 23 38.67 45.26 -17.33
N GLU A 24 39.28 44.91 -18.46
CA GLU A 24 39.20 43.54 -19.01
C GLU A 24 39.80 42.49 -18.06
N LEU A 25 40.93 42.79 -17.42
CA LEU A 25 41.55 41.91 -16.42
C LEU A 25 40.72 41.81 -15.14
N ALA A 26 40.06 42.89 -14.72
CA ALA A 26 39.15 42.89 -13.59
C ALA A 26 37.90 42.05 -13.88
N ASP A 27 37.32 42.16 -15.07
CA ASP A 27 36.19 41.34 -15.53
C ASP A 27 36.57 39.85 -15.61
N LEU A 28 37.77 39.54 -16.11
CA LEU A 28 38.28 38.18 -16.14
C LEU A 28 38.51 37.60 -14.73
N LEU A 29 38.99 38.42 -13.80
CA LEU A 29 39.11 38.02 -12.39
C LEU A 29 37.72 37.74 -11.78
N GLN A 30 36.76 38.64 -12.01
CA GLN A 30 35.38 38.49 -11.56
C GLN A 30 34.74 37.22 -12.14
N TYR A 31 34.98 36.92 -13.42
CA TYR A 31 34.56 35.67 -14.06
C TYR A 31 35.09 34.43 -13.34
N HIS A 32 36.40 34.39 -13.05
CA HIS A 32 37.00 33.23 -12.37
C HIS A 32 36.55 33.08 -10.91
N VAL A 33 36.34 34.18 -10.19
CA VAL A 33 35.78 34.14 -8.82
C VAL A 33 34.33 33.68 -8.84
N THR A 34 33.52 34.20 -9.77
CA THR A 34 32.11 33.84 -9.92
C THR A 34 31.98 32.34 -10.25
N THR A 35 32.71 31.86 -11.26
CA THR A 35 32.66 30.44 -11.66
C THR A 35 33.18 29.51 -10.56
N TYR A 36 34.19 29.91 -9.79
CA TYR A 36 34.67 29.16 -8.61
C TYR A 36 33.62 29.00 -7.51
N LEU A 37 32.75 29.98 -7.31
CA LEU A 37 31.62 29.86 -6.38
C LEU A 37 30.47 29.08 -7.01
N ASN A 38 30.04 29.48 -8.21
CA ASN A 38 28.95 28.88 -8.96
C ASN A 38 29.23 28.91 -10.46
N ASN A 39 29.35 27.73 -11.07
CA ASN A 39 29.65 27.60 -12.49
C ASN A 39 28.41 27.62 -13.41
N GLU A 40 27.20 27.71 -12.86
CA GLU A 40 25.92 27.65 -13.58
C GLU A 40 25.17 28.99 -13.48
N VAL A 41 25.90 30.10 -13.44
CA VAL A 41 25.29 31.43 -13.41
C VAL A 41 24.69 31.74 -14.78
N PRO A 42 23.39 32.10 -14.87
CA PRO A 42 22.76 32.46 -16.13
C PRO A 42 23.50 33.61 -16.83
N GLY A 43 23.74 33.50 -18.13
CA GLY A 43 24.43 34.52 -18.92
C GLY A 43 25.96 34.49 -18.85
N VAL A 44 26.57 33.59 -18.07
CA VAL A 44 28.03 33.43 -17.97
C VAL A 44 28.45 32.09 -18.57
N ALA A 45 29.47 32.08 -19.43
CA ALA A 45 29.97 30.85 -20.02
C ALA A 45 30.60 29.94 -18.95
N PRO A 46 30.22 28.64 -18.86
CA PRO A 46 30.71 27.77 -17.81
C PRO A 46 32.22 27.52 -17.97
N ALA A 47 32.96 27.63 -16.87
CA ALA A 47 34.37 27.29 -16.83
C ALA A 47 34.54 25.77 -17.01
N THR A 48 35.36 25.37 -17.97
CA THR A 48 35.59 23.97 -18.33
C THR A 48 37.03 23.55 -18.04
N HIS A 49 37.21 22.27 -17.79
CA HIS A 49 38.53 21.65 -17.80
C HIS A 49 39.09 21.67 -19.24
N ARG A 50 40.39 21.43 -19.40
CA ARG A 50 41.03 21.30 -20.73
C ARG A 50 40.39 20.24 -21.63
N SER A 51 39.65 19.30 -21.04
CA SER A 51 38.90 18.25 -21.73
C SER A 51 37.48 18.65 -22.15
N GLY A 52 37.08 19.90 -21.97
CA GLY A 52 35.74 20.42 -22.28
C GLY A 52 34.66 20.11 -21.24
N ARG A 53 34.97 19.33 -20.19
CA ARG A 53 34.02 19.03 -19.11
C ARG A 53 33.86 20.23 -18.16
N PRO A 54 32.63 20.65 -17.80
CA PRO A 54 32.43 21.71 -16.82
C PRO A 54 33.07 21.40 -15.46
N LEU A 55 33.68 22.41 -14.83
CA LEU A 55 34.26 22.28 -13.50
C LEU A 55 33.15 22.14 -12.44
N LYS A 56 33.29 21.18 -11.52
CA LYS A 56 32.45 21.06 -10.31
C LYS A 56 32.97 22.02 -9.25
N THR A 57 32.33 23.18 -9.13
CA THR A 57 32.72 24.26 -8.20
C THR A 57 31.92 24.19 -6.89
N LEU A 58 32.08 25.16 -5.98
CA LEU A 58 31.59 25.02 -4.60
C LEU A 58 30.07 24.77 -4.52
N ALA A 59 29.27 25.55 -5.25
CA ALA A 59 27.83 25.38 -5.28
C ALA A 59 27.43 23.99 -5.83
N GLN A 60 28.05 23.52 -6.91
CA GLN A 60 27.77 22.21 -7.52
C GLN A 60 28.18 21.04 -6.62
N ARG A 61 29.19 21.22 -5.76
CA ARG A 61 29.60 20.21 -4.77
C ARG A 61 28.59 20.11 -3.61
N LEU A 62 27.88 21.19 -3.31
CA LEU A 62 26.88 21.22 -2.24
C LEU A 62 25.48 20.81 -2.73
N LYS A 63 25.08 21.28 -3.91
CA LYS A 63 23.74 21.08 -4.50
C LYS A 63 23.62 19.78 -5.30
N GLY A 64 22.38 19.40 -5.60
CA GLY A 64 22.06 18.25 -6.45
C GLY A 64 22.00 16.91 -5.70
N LYS A 65 21.72 15.83 -6.42
CA LYS A 65 21.61 14.46 -5.85
C LYS A 65 22.96 13.93 -5.33
N GLU A 66 24.04 14.18 -6.07
CA GLU A 66 25.40 13.79 -5.69
C GLU A 66 26.10 14.83 -4.78
N GLY A 67 25.43 15.94 -4.46
CA GLY A 67 25.99 17.00 -3.62
C GLY A 67 26.13 16.56 -2.16
N ARG A 68 27.04 17.20 -1.43
CA ARG A 68 27.36 16.87 -0.03
C ARG A 68 26.13 16.88 0.89
N PHE A 69 25.19 17.82 0.72
CA PHE A 69 23.99 17.86 1.58
C PHE A 69 23.14 16.59 1.46
N ARG A 70 23.02 16.02 0.25
CA ARG A 70 22.21 14.81 0.06
C ARG A 70 23.01 13.52 0.24
N LEU A 71 24.24 13.47 -0.27
CA LEU A 71 25.05 12.24 -0.34
C LEU A 71 25.93 11.97 0.89
N ASN A 72 26.13 12.97 1.75
CA ASN A 72 26.92 12.79 2.97
C ASN A 72 26.12 13.02 4.25
N LEU A 73 25.13 13.94 4.21
CA LEU A 73 24.35 14.30 5.40
C LEU A 73 23.01 13.57 5.44
N SER A 74 22.16 13.69 4.41
CA SER A 74 20.86 13.01 4.41
C SER A 74 20.93 11.49 4.16
N GLY A 75 21.92 11.01 3.41
CA GLY A 75 22.12 9.58 3.18
C GLY A 75 23.60 9.28 2.98
N LYS A 76 24.16 8.38 3.79
CA LYS A 76 25.59 8.01 3.77
C LYS A 76 25.72 6.50 3.58
N ARG A 77 26.84 6.06 3.02
CA ARG A 77 27.24 4.65 3.15
C ARG A 77 27.55 4.36 4.62
N VAL A 78 26.96 3.30 5.14
CA VAL A 78 27.08 2.89 6.54
C VAL A 78 27.91 1.61 6.63
N ASP A 79 28.68 1.49 7.71
CA ASP A 79 29.38 0.26 8.06
C ASP A 79 28.43 -0.71 8.79
N PHE A 80 28.90 -1.94 9.06
CA PHE A 80 28.12 -2.98 9.76
C PHE A 80 26.78 -3.31 9.09
N SER A 81 26.80 -3.33 7.76
CA SER A 81 25.67 -3.71 6.93
C SER A 81 26.02 -4.78 5.91
N ALA A 82 25.05 -5.60 5.54
CA ALA A 82 25.17 -6.60 4.48
C ALA A 82 23.95 -6.55 3.55
N ARG A 83 24.11 -7.09 2.34
CA ARG A 83 23.07 -7.18 1.33
C ARG A 83 23.22 -8.50 0.58
N THR A 84 22.12 -9.23 0.42
CA THR A 84 22.05 -10.44 -0.42
C THR A 84 20.60 -10.66 -0.86
N VAL A 85 20.42 -11.63 -1.77
CA VAL A 85 19.12 -12.07 -2.26
C VAL A 85 18.30 -12.70 -1.13
N ILE A 86 16.99 -12.48 -1.15
CA ILE A 86 16.04 -13.08 -0.19
C ILE A 86 15.43 -14.38 -0.70
N SER A 87 15.05 -15.26 0.22
CA SER A 87 14.40 -16.54 -0.06
C SER A 87 13.32 -16.84 0.98
N PRO A 88 12.25 -17.55 0.59
CA PRO A 88 11.16 -17.88 1.52
C PRO A 88 11.58 -18.99 2.48
N ASP A 89 11.20 -18.84 3.76
CA ASP A 89 11.29 -19.93 4.74
C ASP A 89 10.07 -19.87 5.68
N PRO A 90 9.10 -20.79 5.55
CA PRO A 90 7.91 -20.80 6.40
C PRO A 90 8.16 -21.36 7.81
N ASN A 91 9.35 -21.91 8.08
CA ASN A 91 9.65 -22.58 9.36
C ASN A 91 10.24 -21.63 10.41
N ILE A 92 10.81 -20.51 9.98
CA ILE A 92 11.30 -19.44 10.87
C ILE A 92 10.15 -18.57 11.37
N SER A 93 10.32 -17.98 12.55
CA SER A 93 9.35 -17.05 13.12
C SER A 93 9.20 -15.79 12.27
N ILE A 94 8.07 -15.08 12.35
CA ILE A 94 7.90 -13.78 11.68
C ILE A 94 8.88 -12.71 12.19
N ASP A 95 9.37 -12.81 13.42
CA ASP A 95 10.37 -11.89 13.98
C ASP A 95 11.81 -12.36 13.78
N GLU A 96 12.03 -13.44 13.02
CA GLU A 96 13.35 -13.97 12.70
C GLU A 96 13.74 -13.70 11.25
N VAL A 97 15.03 -13.47 11.03
CA VAL A 97 15.65 -13.43 9.71
C VAL A 97 16.79 -14.43 9.63
N GLY A 98 16.73 -15.29 8.62
CA GLY A 98 17.80 -16.23 8.31
C GLY A 98 19.01 -15.48 7.76
N VAL A 99 20.14 -15.51 8.47
CA VAL A 99 21.40 -14.87 8.06
C VAL A 99 22.41 -15.93 7.65
N PRO A 100 22.99 -15.85 6.43
CA PRO A 100 24.11 -16.69 6.02
C PRO A 100 25.26 -16.69 7.01
N GLN A 101 25.82 -17.86 7.30
CA GLN A 101 27.01 -17.98 8.16
C GLN A 101 28.17 -17.10 7.70
N ASP A 102 28.40 -17.00 6.39
CA ASP A 102 29.43 -16.13 5.80
C ASP A 102 29.25 -14.66 6.20
N ILE A 103 28.01 -14.17 6.21
CA ILE A 103 27.67 -12.80 6.62
C ILE A 103 27.81 -12.65 8.14
N ALA A 104 27.34 -13.63 8.91
CA ALA A 104 27.39 -13.62 10.36
C ALA A 104 28.83 -13.56 10.91
N MET A 105 29.80 -14.18 10.22
CA MET A 105 31.23 -14.12 10.56
C MET A 105 31.92 -12.80 10.14
N GLN A 106 31.33 -12.04 9.22
CA GLN A 106 31.86 -10.71 8.84
C GLN A 106 31.32 -9.59 9.71
N LEU A 107 30.02 -9.63 10.01
CA LEU A 107 29.36 -8.65 10.86
C LEU A 107 29.70 -8.91 12.32
N THR A 108 29.89 -7.84 13.09
CA THR A 108 30.26 -7.94 14.50
C THR A 108 29.37 -7.09 15.38
N VAL A 109 29.23 -7.55 16.62
CA VAL A 109 28.54 -6.84 17.70
C VAL A 109 29.55 -6.63 18.83
N PRO A 110 29.77 -5.39 19.28
CA PRO A 110 30.67 -5.11 20.39
C PRO A 110 29.98 -5.47 21.70
N GLU A 111 30.49 -6.49 22.39
CA GLU A 111 29.97 -6.91 23.69
C GLU A 111 30.97 -6.55 24.79
N ARG A 112 30.49 -5.86 25.84
CA ARG A 112 31.31 -5.56 27.02
C ARG A 112 31.50 -6.81 27.86
N VAL A 113 32.74 -7.06 28.27
CA VAL A 113 33.08 -8.17 29.15
C VAL A 113 32.61 -7.85 30.57
N THR A 114 31.79 -8.75 31.10
CA THR A 114 31.23 -8.75 32.44
C THR A 114 31.44 -10.12 33.06
N GLU A 115 31.22 -10.25 34.36
CA GLU A 115 31.33 -11.54 35.06
C GLU A 115 30.39 -12.61 34.47
N TRP A 116 29.23 -12.19 33.94
CA TRP A 116 28.20 -13.07 33.40
C TRP A 116 28.54 -13.69 32.04
N ASN A 117 29.36 -13.01 31.23
CA ASN A 117 29.62 -13.40 29.83
C ASN A 117 31.10 -13.70 29.54
N ILE A 118 32.00 -13.51 30.52
CA ILE A 118 33.44 -13.67 30.34
C ILE A 118 33.83 -15.06 29.82
N GLU A 119 33.23 -16.13 30.34
CA GLU A 119 33.52 -17.50 29.90
C GLU A 119 33.09 -17.73 28.44
N ARG A 120 31.91 -17.23 28.07
CA ARG A 120 31.40 -17.30 26.69
C ARG A 120 32.29 -16.50 25.74
N LEU A 121 32.69 -15.30 26.12
CA LEU A 121 33.53 -14.44 25.28
C LEU A 121 34.95 -14.99 25.15
N ARG A 122 35.50 -15.60 26.20
CA ARG A 122 36.76 -16.36 26.12
C ARG A 122 36.69 -17.44 25.06
N GLN A 123 35.60 -18.21 25.02
CA GLN A 123 35.41 -19.23 23.99
C GLN A 123 35.36 -18.64 22.57
N TYR A 124 34.69 -17.50 22.39
CA TYR A 124 34.64 -16.82 21.08
C TYR A 124 36.00 -16.28 20.64
N VAL A 125 36.80 -15.77 21.57
CA VAL A 125 38.18 -15.34 21.28
C VAL A 125 39.07 -16.53 20.93
N LYS A 126 38.96 -17.66 21.64
CA LYS A 126 39.68 -18.91 21.32
C LYS A 126 39.32 -19.46 19.93
N ASN A 127 38.03 -19.39 19.57
CA ASN A 127 37.58 -19.81 18.25
C ASN A 127 38.10 -18.91 17.12
N GLY A 128 38.44 -17.64 17.43
CA GLY A 128 38.98 -16.68 16.48
C GLY A 128 37.96 -16.25 15.41
N PRO A 129 38.44 -15.62 14.31
CA PRO A 129 37.57 -15.07 13.27
C PRO A 129 37.10 -16.10 12.23
N ASP A 130 37.75 -17.26 12.13
CA ASP A 130 37.50 -18.23 11.06
C ASP A 130 36.54 -19.37 11.49
N ARG A 131 36.27 -19.53 12.78
CA ARG A 131 35.32 -20.51 13.31
C ARG A 131 34.09 -19.83 13.90
N TYR A 132 32.91 -20.25 13.46
CA TYR A 132 31.63 -19.79 14.02
C TYR A 132 31.20 -20.70 15.20
N PRO A 133 30.69 -20.15 16.31
CA PRO A 133 30.68 -18.74 16.72
C PRO A 133 32.07 -18.28 17.22
N GLY A 134 32.48 -17.07 16.87
CA GLY A 134 33.83 -16.56 17.11
C GLY A 134 33.89 -15.05 17.28
N ALA A 135 35.08 -14.46 17.21
CA ALA A 135 35.29 -13.03 17.35
C ALA A 135 36.40 -12.50 16.43
N ARG A 136 36.37 -11.21 16.12
CA ARG A 136 37.36 -10.58 15.22
C ARG A 136 38.32 -9.66 15.95
N TYR A 137 37.85 -8.94 16.96
CA TYR A 137 38.65 -7.95 17.66
C TYR A 137 38.40 -7.98 19.16
N VAL A 138 39.45 -7.66 19.92
CA VAL A 138 39.37 -7.38 21.36
C VAL A 138 39.90 -5.98 21.58
N ILE A 139 39.10 -5.12 22.20
CA ILE A 139 39.44 -3.75 22.54
C ILE A 139 39.65 -3.69 24.04
N ARG A 140 40.85 -3.25 24.43
CA ARG A 140 41.24 -3.04 25.82
C ARG A 140 40.63 -1.73 26.37
N PRO A 141 40.54 -1.57 27.70
CA PRO A 141 40.08 -0.31 28.32
C PRO A 141 40.92 0.93 27.95
N ASP A 142 42.18 0.74 27.56
CA ASP A 142 43.08 1.79 27.06
C ASP A 142 42.75 2.24 25.60
N GLY A 143 41.76 1.61 24.96
CA GLY A 143 41.36 1.86 23.57
C GLY A 143 42.19 1.09 22.53
N ARG A 144 43.18 0.28 22.95
CA ARG A 144 44.00 -0.50 22.02
C ARG A 144 43.20 -1.68 21.46
N ARG A 145 43.11 -1.75 20.13
CA ARG A 145 42.37 -2.80 19.41
C ARG A 145 43.31 -3.90 18.92
N ILE A 146 43.13 -5.11 19.45
CA ILE A 146 43.82 -6.33 19.05
C ILE A 146 43.01 -7.01 17.95
N ARG A 147 43.65 -7.33 16.82
CA ARG A 147 43.03 -8.07 15.72
C ARG A 147 43.31 -9.56 15.88
N LEU A 148 42.27 -10.36 16.12
CA LEU A 148 42.44 -11.80 16.40
C LEU A 148 43.00 -12.58 15.21
N LYS A 149 42.77 -12.11 13.98
CA LYS A 149 43.35 -12.71 12.75
C LYS A 149 44.88 -12.76 12.73
N PHE A 150 45.54 -11.84 13.43
CA PHE A 150 47.01 -11.72 13.45
C PHE A 150 47.60 -12.04 14.83
N ALA A 151 46.79 -12.50 15.78
CA ALA A 151 47.28 -12.92 17.08
C ALA A 151 48.05 -14.24 16.93
N GLN A 152 49.24 -14.32 17.54
CA GLN A 152 50.07 -15.54 17.50
C GLN A 152 49.46 -16.66 18.37
N ASP A 153 48.91 -16.28 19.52
CA ASP A 153 48.25 -17.20 20.45
C ASP A 153 46.89 -16.62 20.87
N LEU A 154 45.82 -17.32 20.49
CA LEU A 154 44.44 -16.94 20.84
C LEU A 154 44.07 -17.34 22.27
N ASP A 155 44.70 -18.39 22.82
CA ASP A 155 44.46 -18.84 24.20
C ASP A 155 45.04 -17.84 25.19
N GLU A 156 46.22 -17.28 24.91
CA GLU A 156 46.81 -16.21 25.73
C GLU A 156 45.91 -14.97 25.78
N VAL A 157 45.41 -14.53 24.62
CA VAL A 157 44.51 -13.36 24.52
C VAL A 157 43.18 -13.62 25.24
N ALA A 158 42.65 -14.84 25.18
CA ALA A 158 41.45 -15.22 25.91
C ALA A 158 41.68 -15.28 27.44
N ASN A 159 42.83 -15.78 27.88
CA ASN A 159 43.16 -15.84 29.31
C ASN A 159 43.39 -14.43 29.90
N ALA A 160 43.95 -13.51 29.11
CA ALA A 160 44.16 -12.11 29.48
C ALA A 160 42.88 -11.24 29.46
N LEU A 161 41.72 -11.83 29.15
CA LEU A 161 40.45 -11.14 29.05
C LEU A 161 39.90 -10.85 30.45
N GLU A 162 39.67 -9.57 30.75
CA GLU A 162 39.18 -9.08 32.05
C GLU A 162 37.90 -8.26 31.89
N THR A 163 37.19 -8.02 32.99
CA THR A 163 36.00 -7.16 33.01
C THR A 163 36.33 -5.74 32.53
N GLY A 164 35.47 -5.16 31.69
CA GLY A 164 35.68 -3.83 31.09
C GLY A 164 36.34 -3.84 29.71
N TYR A 165 36.85 -4.98 29.24
CA TYR A 165 37.24 -5.17 27.84
C TYR A 165 35.99 -5.17 26.94
N ILE A 166 36.16 -4.92 25.65
CA ILE A 166 35.10 -5.05 24.64
C ILE A 166 35.53 -6.09 23.61
N VAL A 167 34.69 -7.09 23.38
CA VAL A 167 34.93 -8.12 22.35
C VAL A 167 33.97 -7.87 21.20
N GLU A 168 34.50 -7.63 20.01
CA GLU A 168 33.70 -7.60 18.78
C GLU A 168 33.53 -9.03 18.27
N ARG A 169 32.48 -9.68 18.77
CA ARG A 169 32.11 -11.04 18.40
C ARG A 169 31.32 -11.09 17.10
N HIS A 170 31.29 -12.25 16.46
CA HIS A 170 30.40 -12.52 15.33
C HIS A 170 28.92 -12.34 15.71
N LEU A 171 28.08 -12.12 14.71
CA LEU A 171 26.63 -12.09 14.85
C LEU A 171 26.12 -13.49 15.21
N VAL A 172 25.35 -13.64 16.29
CA VAL A 172 24.85 -14.94 16.77
C VAL A 172 23.33 -15.00 16.77
N ASP A 173 22.79 -16.21 16.93
CA ASP A 173 21.35 -16.42 17.07
C ASP A 173 20.75 -15.56 18.19
N GLY A 174 19.65 -14.87 17.88
CA GLY A 174 18.94 -14.01 18.82
C GLY A 174 19.41 -12.54 18.84
N ASP A 175 20.51 -12.20 18.17
CA ASP A 175 20.91 -10.80 18.01
C ASP A 175 19.85 -10.00 17.23
N ILE A 176 19.74 -8.70 17.53
CA ILE A 176 18.78 -7.81 16.87
C ILE A 176 19.45 -7.12 15.69
N VAL A 177 18.79 -7.16 14.54
CA VAL A 177 19.23 -6.50 13.31
C VAL A 177 18.09 -5.71 12.67
N LEU A 178 18.40 -4.59 12.05
CA LEU A 178 17.44 -3.85 11.23
C LEU A 178 17.48 -4.39 9.81
N PHE A 179 16.31 -4.64 9.26
CA PHE A 179 16.16 -5.24 7.94
C PHE A 179 15.23 -4.40 7.09
N ASN A 180 15.67 -4.07 5.87
CA ASN A 180 14.91 -3.21 4.98
C ASN A 180 15.00 -3.58 3.50
N ARG A 181 13.91 -3.28 2.79
CA ARG A 181 13.85 -3.29 1.33
C ARG A 181 13.81 -1.86 0.80
N GLN A 182 14.58 -1.61 -0.26
CA GLN A 182 14.56 -0.33 -0.98
C GLN A 182 13.60 -0.44 -2.17
N PRO A 183 12.81 0.60 -2.47
CA PRO A 183 12.67 1.86 -1.74
C PRO A 183 11.84 1.70 -0.44
N SER A 184 12.26 2.35 0.64
CA SER A 184 11.54 2.32 1.92
C SER A 184 10.50 3.46 1.96
N LEU A 185 9.22 3.11 1.80
CA LEU A 185 8.14 4.10 1.63
C LEU A 185 7.35 4.39 2.92
N HIS A 186 7.40 3.48 3.88
CA HIS A 186 6.73 3.61 5.16
C HIS A 186 7.61 3.04 6.27
N ARG A 187 7.30 3.34 7.54
CA ARG A 187 8.10 2.89 8.69
C ARG A 187 8.33 1.39 8.71
N MET A 188 7.31 0.60 8.33
CA MET A 188 7.37 -0.86 8.32
C MET A 188 8.20 -1.45 7.16
N SER A 189 8.71 -0.62 6.24
CA SER A 189 9.74 -1.03 5.29
C SER A 189 11.12 -1.19 5.95
N ILE A 190 11.26 -0.80 7.22
CA ILE A 190 12.42 -1.02 8.09
C ILE A 190 11.90 -1.61 9.40
N MET A 191 12.21 -2.87 9.68
CA MET A 191 11.81 -3.51 10.95
C MET A 191 13.01 -4.23 11.56
N ALA A 192 12.97 -4.43 12.87
CA ALA A 192 13.95 -5.20 13.60
C ALA A 192 13.57 -6.68 13.61
N HIS A 193 14.55 -7.53 13.31
CA HIS A 193 14.44 -8.98 13.33
C HIS A 193 15.48 -9.57 14.27
N ARG A 194 15.20 -10.76 14.78
CA ARG A 194 16.14 -11.64 15.47
C ARG A 194 16.91 -12.45 14.46
N VAL A 195 18.22 -12.52 14.63
CA VAL A 195 19.08 -13.29 13.74
C VAL A 195 18.87 -14.78 13.99
N LYS A 196 18.73 -15.53 12.91
CA LYS A 196 18.89 -16.98 12.88
C LYS A 196 19.99 -17.34 11.89
N VAL A 197 21.14 -17.80 12.36
CA VAL A 197 22.25 -18.15 11.48
C VAL A 197 21.94 -19.48 10.80
N LEU A 198 21.91 -19.45 9.47
CA LEU A 198 21.55 -20.58 8.62
C LEU A 198 22.65 -20.83 7.58
N PRO A 199 22.77 -22.08 7.08
CA PRO A 199 23.64 -22.38 5.96
C PRO A 199 23.18 -21.66 4.67
N TYR A 200 23.99 -21.77 3.62
CA TYR A 200 23.77 -21.13 2.30
C TYR A 200 23.98 -19.60 2.31
N LYS A 201 23.60 -18.92 1.23
CA LYS A 201 24.04 -17.54 0.91
C LYS A 201 22.94 -16.49 0.83
N THR A 202 21.68 -16.87 1.02
CA THR A 202 20.51 -15.98 0.92
C THR A 202 20.00 -15.59 2.30
N PHE A 203 19.40 -14.40 2.39
CA PHE A 203 18.58 -14.07 3.55
C PHE A 203 17.28 -14.89 3.50
N ARG A 204 16.82 -15.39 4.63
CA ARG A 204 15.55 -16.13 4.70
C ARG A 204 14.51 -15.37 5.49
N LEU A 205 13.29 -15.32 4.98
CA LEU A 205 12.21 -14.56 5.56
C LEU A 205 10.94 -15.38 5.60
N ASN A 206 10.16 -15.17 6.67
CA ASN A 206 8.81 -15.68 6.74
C ASN A 206 7.92 -14.94 5.72
N LEU A 207 7.12 -15.69 4.97
CA LEU A 207 6.29 -15.14 3.89
C LEU A 207 5.24 -14.13 4.39
N CYS A 208 4.79 -14.24 5.65
CA CYS A 208 3.84 -13.28 6.22
C CYS A 208 4.38 -11.85 6.31
N VAL A 209 5.70 -11.68 6.31
CA VAL A 209 6.38 -10.38 6.43
C VAL A 209 6.70 -9.78 5.06
N CYS A 210 6.46 -10.50 3.95
CA CYS A 210 6.72 -9.99 2.61
C CYS A 210 5.85 -8.78 2.24
N THR A 211 4.61 -8.71 2.74
CA THR A 211 3.67 -7.64 2.43
C THR A 211 4.16 -6.24 2.84
N PRO A 212 4.59 -5.98 4.10
CA PRO A 212 5.13 -4.67 4.46
C PRO A 212 6.45 -4.32 3.77
N TYR A 213 7.24 -5.30 3.32
CA TYR A 213 8.43 -5.01 2.51
C TYR A 213 8.11 -4.81 1.02
N ASN A 214 6.88 -5.12 0.61
CA ASN A 214 6.48 -5.28 -0.79
C ASN A 214 7.47 -6.18 -1.57
N ALA A 215 7.96 -7.22 -0.90
CA ALA A 215 9.01 -8.10 -1.38
C ALA A 215 8.44 -9.33 -2.08
N ASP A 216 9.11 -9.76 -3.14
CA ASP A 216 8.93 -11.05 -3.77
C ASP A 216 10.25 -11.83 -3.81
N PHE A 217 10.24 -13.02 -4.41
CA PHE A 217 11.38 -13.94 -4.39
C PHE A 217 11.88 -14.25 -5.81
N ASP A 218 11.79 -13.28 -6.72
CA ASP A 218 12.22 -13.42 -8.12
C ASP A 218 13.66 -12.92 -8.38
N GLY A 219 14.38 -12.52 -7.32
CA GLY A 219 15.72 -11.94 -7.39
C GLY A 219 15.93 -10.71 -6.49
N ASP A 220 14.88 -10.31 -5.77
CA ASP A 220 14.93 -9.23 -4.79
C ASP A 220 16.10 -9.34 -3.79
N GLU A 221 16.74 -8.21 -3.53
CA GLU A 221 17.79 -8.05 -2.54
C GLU A 221 17.33 -7.13 -1.42
N MET A 222 17.69 -7.47 -0.18
CA MET A 222 17.40 -6.64 1.00
C MET A 222 18.68 -6.34 1.76
N ASN A 223 18.68 -5.22 2.49
CA ASN A 223 19.81 -4.85 3.33
C ASN A 223 19.53 -5.18 4.80
N LEU A 224 20.60 -5.54 5.49
CA LEU A 224 20.65 -5.82 6.91
C LEU A 224 21.65 -4.85 7.54
N HIS A 225 21.27 -4.24 8.66
CA HIS A 225 22.10 -3.34 9.45
C HIS A 225 22.16 -3.82 10.89
N VAL A 226 23.36 -3.86 11.49
CA VAL A 226 23.55 -4.34 12.87
C VAL A 226 23.73 -3.15 13.82
N PRO A 227 22.76 -2.86 14.70
CA PRO A 227 22.91 -1.84 15.73
C PRO A 227 24.09 -2.16 16.65
N GLN A 228 24.97 -1.18 16.88
CA GLN A 228 26.24 -1.41 17.60
C GLN A 228 26.11 -1.12 19.10
N SER A 229 25.42 -0.04 19.50
CA SER A 229 25.23 0.29 20.92
C SER A 229 24.08 -0.50 21.54
N GLU A 230 24.20 -0.78 22.84
CA GLU A 230 23.13 -1.41 23.63
C GLU A 230 21.82 -0.59 23.61
N GLU A 231 21.94 0.74 23.61
CA GLU A 231 20.79 1.65 23.51
C GLU A 231 20.06 1.48 22.17
N ALA A 232 20.78 1.48 21.04
CA ALA A 232 20.18 1.29 19.72
C ALA A 232 19.61 -0.13 19.54
N GLN A 233 20.26 -1.15 20.11
CA GLN A 233 19.72 -2.51 20.14
C GLN A 233 18.42 -2.58 20.95
N THR A 234 18.35 -1.85 22.07
CA THR A 234 17.16 -1.77 22.92
C THR A 234 16.02 -1.02 22.23
N GLU A 235 16.31 0.11 21.60
CA GLU A 235 15.35 0.88 20.79
C GLU A 235 14.76 0.01 19.67
N ALA A 236 15.62 -0.68 18.91
CA ALA A 236 15.19 -1.59 17.85
C ALA A 236 14.32 -2.74 18.38
N ARG A 237 14.68 -3.32 19.53
CA ARG A 237 13.94 -4.43 20.15
C ARG A 237 12.56 -4.00 20.66
N LEU A 238 12.43 -2.81 21.23
CA LEU A 238 11.18 -2.35 21.83
C LEU A 238 10.24 -1.74 20.79
N LEU A 239 10.75 -0.93 19.87
CA LEU A 239 9.93 -0.14 18.94
C LEU A 239 9.78 -0.81 17.56
N LEU A 240 10.88 -1.32 17.01
CA LEU A 240 10.95 -1.69 15.59
C LEU A 240 10.73 -3.19 15.33
N ILE A 241 10.64 -4.01 16.38
CA ILE A 241 10.50 -5.46 16.22
C ILE A 241 9.20 -5.82 15.48
N VAL A 242 9.25 -6.86 14.64
CA VAL A 242 8.17 -7.19 13.69
C VAL A 242 6.81 -7.36 14.37
N GLN A 243 6.73 -8.04 15.51
CA GLN A 243 5.47 -8.29 16.20
C GLN A 243 4.76 -7.02 16.68
N ASN A 244 5.51 -5.96 16.99
CA ASN A 244 4.94 -4.65 17.37
C ASN A 244 4.47 -3.85 16.15
N ASN A 245 4.83 -4.31 14.95
CA ASN A 245 4.47 -3.74 13.67
C ASN A 245 3.56 -4.69 12.86
N ILE A 246 2.74 -5.51 13.52
CA ILE A 246 1.71 -6.30 12.81
C ILE A 246 0.60 -5.39 12.28
N LEU A 247 0.20 -4.40 13.07
CA LEU A 247 -0.88 -3.45 12.76
C LEU A 247 -0.33 -2.23 12.02
N SER A 248 -1.04 -1.79 10.97
CA SER A 248 -0.64 -0.65 10.16
C SER A 248 -0.87 0.68 10.90
N PRO A 249 0.10 1.61 10.93
CA PRO A 249 -0.10 2.95 11.48
C PRO A 249 -1.02 3.83 10.63
N ARG A 250 -1.39 3.40 9.41
CA ARG A 250 -2.25 4.16 8.52
C ARG A 250 -3.73 4.00 8.88
N TYR A 251 -4.15 2.78 9.21
CA TYR A 251 -5.57 2.44 9.39
C TYR A 251 -5.81 1.25 10.34
N GLY A 252 -4.83 0.87 11.17
CA GLY A 252 -5.02 -0.10 12.26
C GLY A 252 -5.17 -1.57 11.87
N ALA A 253 -5.41 -1.91 10.61
CA ALA A 253 -5.57 -3.32 10.24
C ALA A 253 -4.21 -4.04 10.16
N PRO A 254 -4.19 -5.38 10.31
CA PRO A 254 -2.98 -6.18 10.16
C PRO A 254 -2.42 -6.08 8.75
N ILE A 255 -1.16 -5.65 8.61
CA ILE A 255 -0.42 -5.70 7.34
C ILE A 255 0.43 -6.96 7.22
N ILE A 256 0.80 -7.54 8.37
CA ILE A 256 1.47 -8.83 8.47
C ILE A 256 0.40 -9.87 8.75
N GLY A 257 0.28 -10.90 7.92
CA GLY A 257 -0.76 -11.91 8.03
C GLY A 257 -0.55 -13.05 7.06
N ALA A 258 -1.46 -14.03 7.07
CA ALA A 258 -1.38 -15.14 6.13
C ALA A 258 -1.63 -14.64 4.70
N ILE A 259 -0.85 -15.15 3.75
CA ILE A 259 -0.94 -14.80 2.33
C ILE A 259 -0.94 -16.07 1.47
N ARG A 260 -1.50 -15.95 0.26
CA ARG A 260 -1.42 -16.97 -0.82
C ARG A 260 -1.76 -18.38 -0.31
N ASP A 261 -0.80 -19.29 -0.38
CA ASP A 261 -0.94 -20.72 -0.12
C ASP A 261 -1.47 -21.01 1.28
N PHE A 262 -1.11 -20.21 2.28
CA PHE A 262 -1.62 -20.39 3.64
C PHE A 262 -3.13 -20.15 3.73
N ILE A 263 -3.65 -19.17 2.97
CA ILE A 263 -5.09 -18.89 2.92
C ILE A 263 -5.82 -20.06 2.27
N THR A 264 -5.31 -20.54 1.12
CA THR A 264 -5.88 -21.71 0.43
C THR A 264 -5.86 -22.94 1.34
N ALA A 265 -4.75 -23.22 1.99
CA ALA A 265 -4.59 -24.36 2.89
C ALA A 265 -5.57 -24.32 4.07
N LEU A 266 -5.78 -23.15 4.67
CA LEU A 266 -6.69 -23.00 5.81
C LEU A 266 -8.15 -23.11 5.41
N TYR A 267 -8.51 -22.64 4.22
CA TYR A 267 -9.83 -22.92 3.65
C TYR A 267 -10.04 -24.42 3.44
N LEU A 268 -9.07 -25.11 2.82
CA LEU A 268 -9.12 -26.55 2.60
C LEU A 268 -9.11 -27.37 3.91
N LEU A 269 -8.47 -26.85 4.96
CA LEU A 269 -8.47 -27.46 6.29
C LEU A 269 -9.83 -27.30 6.99
N THR A 270 -10.51 -26.17 6.78
CA THR A 270 -11.73 -25.83 7.53
C THR A 270 -13.03 -26.09 6.77
N LYS A 271 -12.95 -26.62 5.53
CA LYS A 271 -14.10 -27.11 4.77
C LYS A 271 -14.83 -28.22 5.57
N PRO A 272 -16.17 -28.29 5.56
CA PRO A 272 -16.93 -29.30 6.32
C PRO A 272 -16.54 -30.76 6.07
N GLU A 273 -16.00 -31.06 4.89
CA GLU A 273 -15.58 -32.42 4.49
C GLU A 273 -14.15 -32.77 4.94
N ALA A 274 -13.41 -31.82 5.50
CA ALA A 274 -12.00 -31.99 5.86
C ALA A 274 -11.85 -32.72 7.20
N TYR A 275 -11.78 -34.05 7.12
CA TYR A 275 -11.48 -34.92 8.25
C TYR A 275 -10.04 -35.42 8.24
N LEU A 276 -9.48 -35.54 9.44
CA LEU A 276 -8.11 -35.96 9.70
C LEU A 276 -8.12 -37.23 10.56
N THR A 277 -7.27 -38.18 10.20
CA THR A 277 -6.97 -39.36 11.03
C THR A 277 -6.09 -38.97 12.22
N LYS A 278 -6.04 -39.82 13.25
CA LYS A 278 -5.16 -39.60 14.41
C LYS A 278 -3.68 -39.39 14.02
N LYS A 279 -3.20 -40.11 12.99
CA LYS A 279 -1.83 -40.00 12.50
C LYS A 279 -1.56 -38.64 11.88
N GLU A 280 -2.44 -38.19 10.98
CA GLU A 280 -2.33 -36.87 10.34
C GLU A 280 -2.44 -35.74 11.37
N LEU A 281 -3.39 -35.84 12.30
CA LEU A 281 -3.53 -34.88 13.40
C LEU A 281 -2.26 -34.78 14.24
N SER A 282 -1.71 -35.92 14.66
CA SER A 282 -0.48 -35.96 15.47
C SER A 282 0.70 -35.35 14.73
N TYR A 283 0.79 -35.59 13.42
CA TYR A 283 1.83 -35.01 12.58
C TYR A 283 1.70 -33.49 12.49
N LEU A 284 0.48 -32.95 12.27
CA LEU A 284 0.25 -31.50 12.26
C LEU A 284 0.60 -30.85 13.61
N LEU A 285 0.17 -31.46 14.70
CA LEU A 285 0.42 -30.93 16.06
C LEU A 285 1.90 -31.03 16.47
N SER A 286 2.65 -32.00 15.96
CA SER A 286 4.10 -32.10 16.23
C SER A 286 4.89 -30.91 15.66
N GLN A 287 4.42 -30.30 14.56
CA GLN A 287 5.12 -29.17 13.91
C GLN A 287 5.04 -27.88 14.71
N ILE A 288 4.00 -27.73 15.52
CA ILE A 288 3.83 -26.60 16.44
C ILE A 288 4.29 -26.92 17.86
N ALA A 289 4.90 -28.10 18.07
CA ALA A 289 5.26 -28.62 19.38
C ALA A 289 4.11 -28.49 20.40
N TYR A 290 2.89 -28.85 19.98
CA TYR A 290 1.69 -28.67 20.81
C TYR A 290 1.80 -29.46 22.11
N VAL A 291 1.55 -28.79 23.23
CA VAL A 291 1.50 -29.38 24.57
C VAL A 291 0.08 -29.21 25.11
N GLY A 292 -0.70 -30.29 25.11
CA GLY A 292 -2.07 -30.29 25.60
C GLY A 292 -2.83 -31.57 25.24
N ASP A 293 -4.03 -31.69 25.77
CA ASP A 293 -4.91 -32.83 25.48
C ASP A 293 -5.50 -32.73 24.08
N LEU A 294 -5.58 -33.87 23.39
CA LEU A 294 -6.28 -33.93 22.11
C LEU A 294 -7.79 -33.75 22.34
N PRO A 295 -8.48 -32.95 21.50
CA PRO A 295 -9.92 -32.82 21.59
C PRO A 295 -10.60 -34.18 21.30
N GLU A 296 -11.83 -34.38 21.77
CA GLU A 296 -12.59 -35.56 21.38
C GLU A 296 -12.85 -35.55 19.87
N PRO A 297 -12.72 -36.71 19.18
CA PRO A 297 -13.00 -36.80 17.77
C PRO A 297 -14.49 -36.55 17.50
N GLU A 298 -14.78 -35.79 16.45
CA GLU A 298 -16.15 -35.49 16.02
C GLU A 298 -16.88 -36.74 15.49
N ILE A 299 -16.13 -37.64 14.84
CA ILE A 299 -16.60 -38.95 14.39
C ILE A 299 -15.86 -40.02 15.19
N LYS A 300 -16.59 -40.86 15.94
CA LYS A 300 -16.01 -41.90 16.81
C LYS A 300 -15.88 -43.26 16.09
N GLU A 301 -16.78 -43.59 15.16
CA GLU A 301 -16.83 -44.87 14.42
C GLU A 301 -16.92 -44.62 12.90
N PRO A 302 -16.37 -45.51 12.03
CA PRO A 302 -15.60 -46.73 12.32
C PRO A 302 -14.15 -46.47 12.76
N GLU A 303 -13.61 -45.28 12.49
CA GLU A 303 -12.32 -44.81 12.99
C GLU A 303 -12.46 -43.39 13.55
N PRO A 304 -11.72 -43.03 14.62
CA PRO A 304 -11.79 -41.69 15.18
C PRO A 304 -11.23 -40.67 14.18
N LYS A 305 -12.07 -39.71 13.79
CA LYS A 305 -11.70 -38.62 12.89
C LYS A 305 -11.96 -37.27 13.53
N TRP A 306 -11.04 -36.35 13.29
CA TRP A 306 -11.10 -34.97 13.75
C TRP A 306 -11.38 -34.05 12.59
N SER A 307 -12.24 -33.06 12.80
CA SER A 307 -12.47 -32.01 11.81
C SER A 307 -11.31 -31.02 11.84
N GLY A 308 -10.90 -30.51 10.67
CA GLY A 308 -9.88 -29.46 10.64
C GLY A 308 -10.30 -28.16 11.35
N LYS A 309 -11.60 -27.95 11.60
CA LYS A 309 -12.07 -26.87 12.49
C LYS A 309 -11.65 -27.09 13.95
N GLN A 310 -11.64 -28.34 14.42
CA GLN A 310 -11.14 -28.66 15.76
C GLN A 310 -9.65 -28.36 15.85
N VAL A 311 -8.88 -28.67 14.80
CA VAL A 311 -7.45 -28.35 14.73
C VAL A 311 -7.20 -26.85 14.77
N PHE A 312 -7.94 -26.07 13.98
CA PHE A 312 -7.82 -24.61 14.00
C PHE A 312 -8.23 -24.02 15.36
N SER A 313 -9.21 -24.61 16.05
CA SER A 313 -9.64 -24.18 17.38
C SER A 313 -8.52 -24.31 18.42
N LEU A 314 -7.62 -25.28 18.30
CA LEU A 314 -6.47 -25.42 19.21
C LEU A 314 -5.47 -24.27 19.11
N LEU A 315 -5.50 -23.50 18.02
CA LEU A 315 -4.64 -22.34 17.82
C LEU A 315 -5.18 -21.07 18.46
N LEU A 316 -6.47 -21.03 18.80
CA LEU A 316 -7.13 -19.84 19.32
C LEU A 316 -6.96 -19.73 20.84
N PRO A 317 -6.80 -18.51 21.38
CA PRO A 317 -6.83 -18.30 22.83
C PRO A 317 -8.16 -18.73 23.44
N LYS A 318 -8.12 -19.30 24.66
CA LYS A 318 -9.33 -19.60 25.45
C LYS A 318 -10.07 -18.29 25.77
N GLY A 319 -11.40 -18.29 25.71
CA GLY A 319 -12.22 -17.09 25.89
C GLY A 319 -12.36 -16.20 24.65
N PHE A 320 -11.74 -16.55 23.51
CA PHE A 320 -11.86 -15.76 22.29
C PHE A 320 -13.21 -15.98 21.60
N ASN A 321 -14.03 -14.92 21.53
CA ASN A 321 -15.36 -14.95 20.92
C ASN A 321 -15.41 -13.99 19.74
N HIS A 322 -15.76 -14.44 18.53
CA HIS A 322 -15.82 -13.57 17.35
C HIS A 322 -16.80 -14.08 16.29
N ARG A 323 -17.42 -13.15 15.55
CA ARG A 323 -18.35 -13.44 14.46
C ARG A 323 -18.10 -12.51 13.29
N PHE A 324 -17.99 -13.07 12.09
CA PHE A 324 -17.78 -12.33 10.85
C PHE A 324 -18.23 -13.14 9.62
N LYS A 325 -18.28 -12.51 8.45
CA LYS A 325 -18.64 -13.17 7.18
C LYS A 325 -17.39 -13.58 6.40
N ALA A 326 -17.40 -14.79 5.84
CA ALA A 326 -16.32 -15.30 5.03
C ALA A 326 -16.19 -14.53 3.69
N SER A 327 -14.98 -14.47 3.16
CA SER A 327 -14.69 -13.95 1.82
C SER A 327 -15.20 -14.89 0.71
N PHE A 328 -15.19 -16.21 0.95
CA PHE A 328 -15.58 -17.19 -0.06
C PHE A 328 -17.05 -17.05 -0.48
N SER A 329 -17.94 -16.83 0.49
CA SER A 329 -19.33 -16.44 0.25
C SER A 329 -19.85 -15.59 1.43
N PRO A 330 -20.54 -14.47 1.18
CA PRO A 330 -21.21 -13.67 2.21
C PRO A 330 -22.26 -14.44 3.03
N ASP A 331 -22.73 -15.58 2.53
CA ASP A 331 -23.72 -16.43 3.21
C ASP A 331 -23.08 -17.29 4.32
N ILE A 332 -21.76 -17.45 4.28
CA ILE A 332 -21.03 -18.24 5.28
C ILE A 332 -20.63 -17.31 6.43
N GLU A 333 -21.37 -17.42 7.52
CA GLU A 333 -21.00 -16.81 8.79
C GLU A 333 -19.99 -17.69 9.53
N VAL A 334 -18.87 -17.09 9.92
CA VAL A 334 -17.83 -17.67 10.77
C VAL A 334 -18.13 -17.32 12.21
N VAL A 335 -18.27 -18.34 13.06
CA VAL A 335 -18.62 -18.19 14.47
C VAL A 335 -17.58 -18.91 15.32
N ILE A 336 -16.94 -18.13 16.19
CA ILE A 336 -15.97 -18.60 17.17
C ILE A 336 -16.50 -18.29 18.56
N GLU A 337 -16.61 -19.32 19.39
CA GLU A 337 -17.09 -19.22 20.77
C GLU A 337 -16.10 -19.91 21.72
N ASP A 338 -15.64 -19.19 22.73
CA ASP A 338 -14.67 -19.65 23.74
C ASP A 338 -13.42 -20.32 23.12
N GLY A 339 -12.88 -19.73 22.05
CA GLY A 339 -11.72 -20.27 21.33
C GLY A 339 -12.03 -21.47 20.43
N LYS A 340 -13.31 -21.83 20.21
CA LYS A 340 -13.72 -22.94 19.32
C LYS A 340 -14.38 -22.42 18.07
N LEU A 341 -13.89 -22.86 16.91
CA LEU A 341 -14.49 -22.60 15.60
C LEU A 341 -15.71 -23.51 15.40
N VAL A 342 -16.90 -22.99 15.70
CA VAL A 342 -18.16 -23.73 15.62
C VAL A 342 -18.65 -23.83 14.18
N LYS A 343 -18.66 -22.70 13.45
CA LYS A 343 -19.21 -22.61 12.09
C LYS A 343 -18.32 -21.75 11.19
N GLY A 344 -18.38 -22.03 9.89
CA GLY A 344 -17.72 -21.25 8.84
C GLY A 344 -16.40 -21.86 8.36
N VAL A 345 -15.73 -21.11 7.49
CA VAL A 345 -14.42 -21.44 6.90
C VAL A 345 -13.44 -20.30 7.16
N ILE A 346 -12.15 -20.62 7.24
CA ILE A 346 -11.09 -19.64 7.46
C ILE A 346 -10.51 -19.26 6.10
N ASP A 347 -10.65 -17.99 5.73
CA ASP A 347 -10.12 -17.43 4.48
C ASP A 347 -9.48 -16.05 4.71
N LYS A 348 -9.27 -15.26 3.64
CA LYS A 348 -8.65 -13.93 3.76
C LYS A 348 -9.34 -13.03 4.77
N SER A 349 -10.67 -13.11 4.95
CA SER A 349 -11.40 -12.27 5.91
C SER A 349 -11.00 -12.55 7.37
N ALA A 350 -10.57 -13.78 7.65
CA ALA A 350 -10.26 -14.24 8.99
C ALA A 350 -8.84 -13.84 9.46
N ILE A 351 -7.84 -13.96 8.59
CA ILE A 351 -6.41 -13.86 8.95
C ILE A 351 -5.56 -13.14 7.89
N GLY A 352 -6.19 -12.70 6.81
CA GLY A 352 -5.50 -12.06 5.70
C GLY A 352 -5.10 -10.61 6.01
N VAL A 353 -4.14 -10.14 5.23
CA VAL A 353 -3.66 -8.75 5.30
C VAL A 353 -4.75 -7.74 4.91
N GLU A 354 -4.67 -6.55 5.49
CA GLU A 354 -5.56 -5.39 5.28
C GLU A 354 -7.03 -5.63 5.68
N LYS A 355 -7.31 -6.64 6.52
CA LYS A 355 -8.66 -6.93 7.03
C LYS A 355 -8.84 -6.45 8.45
N ALA A 356 -9.60 -5.36 8.59
CA ALA A 356 -10.08 -4.86 9.87
C ALA A 356 -11.00 -5.88 10.55
N ASN A 357 -11.05 -5.85 11.88
CA ASN A 357 -11.80 -6.79 12.72
C ASN A 357 -11.57 -8.28 12.40
N SER A 358 -10.43 -8.66 11.83
CA SER A 358 -10.05 -10.05 11.61
C SER A 358 -9.67 -10.75 12.92
N ILE A 359 -9.59 -12.08 12.92
CA ILE A 359 -9.12 -12.88 14.07
C ILE A 359 -7.74 -12.38 14.51
N LEU A 360 -6.83 -12.20 13.55
CA LEU A 360 -5.48 -11.72 13.81
C LEU A 360 -5.47 -10.33 14.45
N HIS A 361 -6.28 -9.41 13.92
CA HIS A 361 -6.40 -8.06 14.48
C HIS A 361 -6.85 -8.09 15.94
N ARG A 362 -7.88 -8.89 16.25
CA ARG A 362 -8.39 -8.99 17.62
C ARG A 362 -7.41 -9.66 18.57
N ILE A 363 -6.70 -10.69 18.12
CA ILE A 363 -5.65 -11.32 18.95
C ILE A 363 -4.55 -10.29 19.28
N ALA A 364 -4.10 -9.51 18.29
CA ALA A 364 -3.09 -8.48 18.51
C ALA A 364 -3.54 -7.39 19.51
N MET A 365 -4.80 -6.96 19.44
CA MET A 365 -5.36 -5.93 20.30
C MET A 365 -5.69 -6.41 21.73
N GLU A 366 -6.30 -7.59 21.86
CA GLU A 366 -6.80 -8.11 23.14
C GLU A 366 -5.74 -8.88 23.93
N TYR A 367 -4.91 -9.68 23.27
CA TYR A 367 -3.93 -10.57 23.90
C TYR A 367 -2.48 -10.10 23.71
N GLY A 368 -2.26 -9.08 22.88
CA GLY A 368 -0.95 -8.44 22.67
C GLY A 368 -0.17 -8.99 21.47
N SER A 369 0.94 -8.30 21.15
CA SER A 369 1.77 -8.60 19.97
C SER A 369 2.44 -9.96 20.02
N GLU A 370 2.87 -10.42 21.21
CA GLU A 370 3.52 -11.73 21.36
C GLU A 370 2.54 -12.88 21.13
N ALA A 371 1.29 -12.76 21.60
CA ALA A 371 0.24 -13.74 21.32
C ALA A 371 -0.10 -13.79 19.82
N ALA A 372 -0.18 -12.63 19.16
CA ALA A 372 -0.37 -12.56 17.71
C ALA A 372 0.78 -13.20 16.93
N LYS A 373 2.03 -13.01 17.37
CA LYS A 373 3.21 -13.66 16.78
C LYS A 373 3.11 -15.18 16.87
N GLN A 374 2.85 -15.72 18.06
CA GLN A 374 2.71 -17.16 18.28
C GLN A 374 1.57 -17.75 17.45
N PHE A 375 0.44 -17.04 17.40
CA PHE A 375 -0.70 -17.42 16.57
C PHE A 375 -0.33 -17.51 15.08
N ILE A 376 0.27 -16.48 14.49
CA ILE A 376 0.69 -16.49 13.08
C ILE A 376 1.67 -17.64 12.81
N ASN A 377 2.69 -17.79 13.64
CA ASN A 377 3.70 -18.83 13.47
C ASN A 377 3.08 -20.24 13.47
N ASN A 378 2.16 -20.51 14.40
CA ASN A 378 1.52 -21.81 14.51
C ASN A 378 0.56 -22.07 13.33
N VAL A 379 -0.23 -21.05 12.94
CA VAL A 379 -1.14 -21.13 11.80
C VAL A 379 -0.37 -21.42 10.51
N VAL A 380 0.74 -20.72 10.26
CA VAL A 380 1.57 -20.89 9.06
C VAL A 380 2.18 -22.29 9.01
N LYS A 381 2.73 -22.78 10.12
CA LYS A 381 3.31 -24.14 10.19
C LYS A 381 2.27 -25.23 9.93
N ILE A 382 1.08 -25.12 10.54
CA ILE A 382 -0.02 -26.07 10.29
C ILE A 382 -0.48 -25.99 8.84
N ALA A 383 -0.71 -24.79 8.32
CA ALA A 383 -1.17 -24.58 6.95
C ALA A 383 -0.18 -25.18 5.93
N ASN A 384 1.12 -24.90 6.09
CA ASN A 384 2.17 -25.44 5.24
C ASN A 384 2.23 -26.97 5.30
N THR A 385 2.17 -27.54 6.50
CA THR A 385 2.22 -29.00 6.69
C THR A 385 0.99 -29.70 6.11
N TYR A 386 -0.20 -29.13 6.32
CA TYR A 386 -1.44 -29.65 5.77
C TYR A 386 -1.43 -29.62 4.23
N LEU A 387 -0.95 -28.53 3.65
CA LEU A 387 -0.83 -28.41 2.20
C LEU A 387 0.16 -29.42 1.61
N ASN A 388 1.28 -29.68 2.31
CA ASN A 388 2.23 -30.72 1.91
C ASN A 388 1.64 -32.14 1.95
N LEU A 389 0.69 -32.41 2.84
CA LEU A 389 0.00 -33.71 2.91
C LEU A 389 -1.05 -33.88 1.81
N ARG A 390 -1.85 -32.83 1.54
CA ARG A 390 -2.96 -32.90 0.57
C ARG A 390 -2.50 -32.67 -0.87
N GLY A 391 -1.50 -31.83 -1.06
CA GLY A 391 -1.16 -31.27 -2.36
C GLY A 391 -2.21 -30.25 -2.83
N PHE A 392 -1.77 -29.27 -3.60
CA PHE A 392 -2.65 -28.35 -4.30
C PHE A 392 -1.98 -27.96 -5.61
N SER A 393 -2.70 -28.07 -6.71
CA SER A 393 -2.19 -27.78 -8.05
C SER A 393 -3.25 -27.04 -8.86
N PHE A 394 -2.79 -26.31 -9.87
CA PHE A 394 -3.63 -25.59 -10.80
C PHE A 394 -3.23 -25.98 -12.22
N GLY A 395 -4.16 -26.57 -12.96
CA GLY A 395 -3.98 -27.01 -14.34
C GLY A 395 -4.88 -26.28 -15.32
N ILE A 396 -4.77 -26.63 -16.61
CA ILE A 396 -5.67 -26.13 -17.66
C ILE A 396 -7.09 -26.69 -17.45
N ASP A 397 -7.21 -27.93 -16.97
CA ASP A 397 -8.48 -28.61 -16.74
C ASP A 397 -9.34 -27.92 -15.66
N ASP A 398 -8.71 -27.21 -14.71
CA ASP A 398 -9.40 -26.40 -13.70
C ASP A 398 -10.18 -25.23 -14.31
N LEU A 399 -9.83 -24.83 -15.53
CA LEU A 399 -10.49 -23.78 -16.30
C LEU A 399 -11.46 -24.32 -17.34
N TYR A 400 -11.67 -25.64 -17.37
CA TYR A 400 -12.57 -26.25 -18.34
C TYR A 400 -14.01 -25.78 -18.12
N VAL A 401 -14.65 -25.41 -19.23
CA VAL A 401 -16.06 -25.04 -19.26
C VAL A 401 -16.72 -25.77 -20.42
N SER A 402 -17.97 -26.18 -20.21
CA SER A 402 -18.77 -26.89 -21.21
C SER A 402 -18.92 -26.13 -22.53
N GLU A 403 -18.95 -26.86 -23.65
CA GLU A 403 -19.23 -26.33 -24.99
C GLU A 403 -20.53 -25.51 -25.08
N GLU A 404 -21.52 -25.83 -24.26
CA GLU A 404 -22.78 -25.08 -24.14
C GLU A 404 -22.54 -23.63 -23.71
N ALA A 405 -21.59 -23.40 -22.80
CA ALA A 405 -21.23 -22.07 -22.34
C ALA A 405 -20.55 -21.27 -23.45
N TYR A 406 -19.70 -21.89 -24.27
CA TYR A 406 -19.10 -21.22 -25.42
C TYR A 406 -20.13 -20.82 -26.47
N LYS A 407 -21.17 -21.65 -26.68
CA LYS A 407 -22.32 -21.28 -27.54
C LYS A 407 -23.11 -20.12 -26.95
N GLU A 408 -23.34 -20.12 -25.63
CA GLU A 408 -24.03 -19.02 -24.95
C GLU A 408 -23.24 -17.70 -25.05
N ILE A 409 -21.92 -17.75 -24.83
CA ILE A 409 -21.01 -16.60 -24.99
C ILE A 409 -21.01 -16.11 -26.44
N GLY A 410 -20.95 -17.01 -27.43
CA GLY A 410 -21.05 -16.65 -28.85
C GLY A 410 -22.37 -15.96 -29.20
N ASN A 411 -23.48 -16.36 -28.59
CA ASN A 411 -24.78 -15.69 -28.75
C ASN A 411 -24.81 -14.30 -28.10
N ILE A 412 -24.11 -14.10 -26.98
CA ILE A 412 -23.95 -12.77 -26.35
C ILE A 412 -23.20 -11.83 -27.30
N PHE A 413 -22.11 -12.29 -27.93
CA PHE A 413 -21.36 -11.45 -28.87
C PHE A 413 -22.15 -11.10 -30.13
N LYS A 414 -22.97 -12.03 -30.66
CA LYS A 414 -23.89 -11.69 -31.77
C LYS A 414 -24.87 -10.58 -31.39
N LYS A 415 -25.48 -10.67 -30.21
CA LYS A 415 -26.38 -9.61 -29.69
C LYS A 415 -25.65 -8.28 -29.52
N MET A 416 -24.40 -8.32 -29.06
CA MET A 416 -23.54 -7.14 -28.92
C MET A 416 -23.27 -6.47 -30.28
N ASP A 417 -22.91 -7.26 -31.29
CA ASP A 417 -22.68 -6.76 -32.66
C ASP A 417 -23.96 -6.21 -33.29
N ASP A 418 -25.11 -6.85 -33.08
CA ASP A 418 -26.42 -6.38 -33.54
C ASP A 418 -26.81 -5.04 -32.87
N ALA A 419 -26.57 -4.92 -31.56
CA ALA A 419 -26.79 -3.68 -30.81
C ALA A 419 -25.86 -2.56 -31.30
N PHE A 420 -24.58 -2.88 -31.55
CA PHE A 420 -23.63 -1.93 -32.13
C PHE A 420 -24.07 -1.45 -33.52
N ASN A 421 -24.50 -2.37 -34.41
CA ASN A 421 -24.95 -2.02 -35.75
C ASN A 421 -26.23 -1.15 -35.72
N THR A 422 -27.13 -1.43 -34.78
CA THR A 422 -28.32 -0.60 -34.55
C THR A 422 -27.91 0.81 -34.10
N LEU A 423 -27.03 0.92 -33.10
CA LEU A 423 -26.52 2.20 -32.62
C LEU A 423 -25.79 2.99 -33.71
N LYS A 424 -25.00 2.30 -34.54
CA LYS A 424 -24.31 2.90 -35.70
C LYS A 424 -25.31 3.45 -36.72
N SER A 425 -26.37 2.71 -37.04
CA SER A 425 -27.41 3.18 -37.96
C SER A 425 -28.15 4.40 -37.43
N GLU A 426 -28.46 4.43 -36.13
CA GLU A 426 -29.10 5.60 -35.50
C GLU A 426 -28.16 6.81 -35.46
N TYR A 427 -26.86 6.60 -35.26
CA TYR A 427 -25.84 7.65 -35.36
C TYR A 427 -25.75 8.23 -36.78
N GLU A 428 -25.73 7.37 -37.82
CA GLU A 428 -25.73 7.81 -39.23
C GLU A 428 -27.01 8.56 -39.62
N LYS A 429 -28.14 8.26 -38.97
CA LYS A 429 -29.42 8.98 -39.12
C LYS A 429 -29.53 10.23 -38.26
N GLY A 430 -28.54 10.54 -37.43
CA GLY A 430 -28.55 11.68 -36.50
C GLY A 430 -29.53 11.54 -35.32
N ARG A 431 -29.97 10.32 -34.98
CA ARG A 431 -30.98 10.04 -33.95
C ARG A 431 -30.39 9.55 -32.62
N ILE A 432 -29.16 9.96 -32.31
CA ILE A 432 -28.51 9.53 -31.07
C ILE A 432 -28.98 10.37 -29.88
N GLU A 433 -29.28 9.71 -28.76
CA GLU A 433 -29.57 10.42 -27.52
C GLU A 433 -28.27 11.00 -26.96
N ILE A 434 -28.16 12.33 -27.00
CA ILE A 434 -27.00 13.07 -26.51
C ILE A 434 -27.26 13.45 -25.05
N LYS A 435 -26.38 13.01 -24.16
CA LYS A 435 -26.41 13.46 -22.77
C LYS A 435 -25.96 14.93 -22.72
N PRO A 436 -26.56 15.77 -21.86
CA PRO A 436 -26.18 17.18 -21.76
C PRO A 436 -24.67 17.37 -21.55
N GLY A 437 -24.02 18.14 -22.43
CA GLY A 437 -22.58 18.41 -22.38
C GLY A 437 -21.67 17.40 -23.11
N GLU A 438 -22.23 16.38 -23.78
CA GLU A 438 -21.47 15.49 -24.66
C GLU A 438 -21.62 15.90 -26.12
N THR A 439 -20.57 15.76 -26.92
CA THR A 439 -20.70 15.85 -28.39
C THR A 439 -21.39 14.60 -28.95
N PRO A 440 -22.01 14.64 -30.14
CA PRO A 440 -22.61 13.45 -30.76
C PRO A 440 -21.62 12.26 -30.85
N GLU A 441 -20.36 12.54 -31.19
CA GLU A 441 -19.28 11.53 -31.22
C GLU A 441 -18.96 10.96 -29.84
N GLN A 442 -18.96 11.80 -28.81
CA GLN A 442 -18.71 11.35 -27.44
C GLN A 442 -19.87 10.52 -26.90
N ALA A 443 -21.11 10.90 -27.21
CA ALA A 443 -22.30 10.12 -26.87
C ALA A 443 -22.27 8.76 -27.56
N PHE A 444 -21.88 8.73 -28.84
CA PHE A 444 -21.70 7.48 -29.60
C PHE A 444 -20.65 6.57 -28.96
N GLU A 445 -19.45 7.08 -28.65
CA GLU A 445 -18.40 6.30 -27.99
C GLU A 445 -18.81 5.81 -26.59
N SER A 446 -19.53 6.64 -25.83
CA SER A 446 -20.04 6.31 -24.49
C SER A 446 -21.00 5.13 -24.52
N ASN A 447 -21.97 5.18 -25.45
CA ASN A 447 -22.97 4.12 -25.62
C ASN A 447 -22.33 2.83 -26.11
N ILE A 448 -21.34 2.90 -27.01
CA ILE A 448 -20.58 1.71 -27.43
C ILE A 448 -19.86 1.08 -26.23
N LEU A 449 -19.15 1.87 -25.43
CA LEU A 449 -18.45 1.34 -24.25
C LEU A 449 -19.40 0.66 -23.26
N SER A 450 -20.62 1.17 -23.08
CA SER A 450 -21.66 0.53 -22.26
C SER A 450 -22.03 -0.84 -22.81
N ILE A 451 -22.33 -0.93 -24.11
CA ILE A 451 -22.68 -2.19 -24.78
C ILE A 451 -21.56 -3.23 -24.63
N LEU A 452 -20.30 -2.82 -24.80
CA LEU A 452 -19.14 -3.70 -24.67
C LEU A 452 -18.90 -4.16 -23.22
N ALA A 453 -19.12 -3.28 -22.25
CA ALA A 453 -19.00 -3.62 -20.83
C ALA A 453 -20.08 -4.61 -20.40
N GLU A 454 -21.33 -4.39 -20.82
CA GLU A 454 -22.46 -5.28 -20.55
C GLU A 454 -22.23 -6.67 -21.15
N ALA A 455 -21.75 -6.75 -22.39
CA ALA A 455 -21.44 -8.01 -23.06
C ALA A 455 -20.32 -8.79 -22.32
N ARG A 456 -19.27 -8.09 -21.90
CA ARG A 456 -18.17 -8.69 -21.12
C ARG A 456 -18.68 -9.25 -19.79
N ASP A 457 -19.45 -8.47 -19.05
CA ASP A 457 -19.94 -8.86 -17.73
C ASP A 457 -20.98 -10.00 -17.82
N ALA A 458 -21.80 -10.02 -18.89
CA ALA A 458 -22.69 -11.13 -19.20
C ALA A 458 -21.91 -12.41 -19.52
N ALA A 459 -20.88 -12.34 -20.37
CA ALA A 459 -20.01 -13.48 -20.66
C ALA A 459 -19.32 -14.01 -19.39
N GLY A 460 -18.82 -13.13 -18.52
CA GLY A 460 -18.24 -13.52 -17.23
C GLY A 460 -19.25 -14.22 -16.30
N LYS A 461 -20.52 -13.81 -16.29
CA LYS A 461 -21.58 -14.52 -15.53
C LYS A 461 -21.79 -15.94 -16.04
N VAL A 462 -21.76 -16.16 -17.36
CA VAL A 462 -21.86 -17.49 -17.97
C VAL A 462 -20.70 -18.38 -17.53
N VAL A 463 -19.46 -17.87 -17.60
CA VAL A 463 -18.26 -18.59 -17.13
C VAL A 463 -18.40 -18.98 -15.66
N ARG A 464 -18.75 -18.03 -14.78
CA ARG A 464 -18.92 -18.28 -13.34
C ARG A 464 -20.00 -19.29 -12.98
N LYS A 465 -21.01 -19.45 -13.84
CA LYS A 465 -22.10 -20.43 -13.64
C LYS A 465 -21.66 -21.85 -13.99
N HIS A 466 -20.85 -22.00 -15.04
CA HIS A 466 -20.47 -23.31 -15.57
C HIS A 466 -19.14 -23.84 -15.02
N ILE A 467 -18.27 -22.97 -14.50
CA ILE A 467 -17.03 -23.40 -13.87
C ILE A 467 -17.31 -24.12 -12.54
N SER A 468 -16.62 -25.24 -12.30
CA SER A 468 -16.77 -25.99 -11.05
C SER A 468 -16.39 -25.12 -9.84
N PRO A 469 -17.23 -25.05 -8.79
CA PRO A 469 -16.88 -24.39 -7.54
C PRO A 469 -15.65 -25.00 -6.83
N GLU A 470 -15.33 -26.26 -7.15
CA GLU A 470 -14.20 -27.00 -6.59
C GLU A 470 -12.90 -26.81 -7.38
N SER A 471 -12.96 -26.13 -8.53
CA SER A 471 -11.77 -25.77 -9.31
C SER A 471 -10.77 -25.00 -8.45
N SER A 472 -9.50 -25.37 -8.56
CA SER A 472 -8.41 -24.68 -7.88
C SER A 472 -8.39 -23.18 -8.17
N ALA A 473 -8.74 -22.78 -9.40
CA ALA A 473 -8.82 -21.37 -9.81
C ALA A 473 -9.87 -20.59 -9.00
N VAL A 474 -11.05 -21.20 -8.84
CA VAL A 474 -12.18 -20.61 -8.13
C VAL A 474 -11.88 -20.55 -6.64
N ILE A 475 -11.30 -21.61 -6.07
CA ILE A 475 -10.89 -21.65 -4.67
C ILE A 475 -9.89 -20.53 -4.37
N MET A 476 -8.80 -20.41 -5.13
CA MET A 476 -7.79 -19.36 -4.91
C MET A 476 -8.37 -17.94 -5.01
N THR A 477 -9.28 -17.74 -5.96
CA THR A 477 -9.89 -16.45 -6.23
C THR A 477 -10.90 -16.06 -5.16
N ARG A 478 -11.83 -16.96 -4.80
CA ARG A 478 -12.90 -16.68 -3.81
C ARG A 478 -12.38 -16.60 -2.38
N THR A 479 -11.38 -17.42 -2.02
CA THR A 479 -10.73 -17.33 -0.71
C THR A 479 -9.86 -16.08 -0.56
N GLY A 480 -9.54 -15.41 -1.67
CA GLY A 480 -8.70 -14.21 -1.70
C GLY A 480 -7.20 -14.49 -1.63
N ALA A 481 -6.78 -15.74 -1.85
CA ALA A 481 -5.37 -16.13 -1.87
C ALA A 481 -4.59 -15.48 -3.02
N ARG A 482 -5.10 -15.58 -4.25
CA ARG A 482 -4.53 -14.94 -5.44
C ARG A 482 -5.56 -14.90 -6.57
N GLY A 483 -5.53 -13.82 -7.37
CA GLY A 483 -6.42 -13.63 -8.52
C GLY A 483 -7.73 -12.94 -8.16
N SER A 484 -8.48 -12.56 -9.19
CA SER A 484 -9.83 -11.99 -9.10
C SER A 484 -10.76 -12.75 -10.05
N LEU A 485 -12.08 -12.64 -9.85
CA LEU A 485 -13.05 -13.31 -10.73
C LEU A 485 -12.91 -12.85 -12.19
N LEU A 486 -12.45 -11.61 -12.41
CA LEU A 486 -12.12 -11.13 -13.74
C LEU A 486 -11.02 -11.96 -14.41
N ASN A 487 -9.99 -12.38 -13.67
CA ASN A 487 -8.90 -13.15 -14.27
C ASN A 487 -9.43 -14.46 -14.85
N ILE A 488 -10.36 -15.12 -14.16
CA ILE A 488 -11.04 -16.32 -14.66
C ILE A 488 -11.90 -15.97 -15.89
N ASP A 489 -12.68 -14.87 -15.82
CA ASP A 489 -13.49 -14.40 -16.94
C ASP A 489 -12.63 -14.16 -18.21
N GLN A 490 -11.42 -13.59 -18.06
CA GLN A 490 -10.50 -13.33 -19.17
C GLN A 490 -9.77 -14.56 -19.69
N MET A 491 -9.44 -15.50 -18.80
CA MET A 491 -8.79 -16.75 -19.20
C MET A 491 -9.73 -17.65 -20.00
N VAL A 492 -11.01 -17.69 -19.65
CA VAL A 492 -11.97 -18.64 -20.22
C VAL A 492 -12.97 -18.00 -21.17
N GLY A 493 -13.55 -16.86 -20.77
CA GLY A 493 -14.67 -16.23 -21.46
C GLY A 493 -14.25 -15.19 -22.50
N VAL A 494 -13.71 -14.06 -22.05
CA VAL A 494 -13.44 -12.91 -22.92
C VAL A 494 -12.40 -11.97 -22.31
N VAL A 495 -11.38 -11.60 -23.09
CA VAL A 495 -10.38 -10.60 -22.64
C VAL A 495 -11.00 -9.19 -22.59
N GLY A 496 -11.79 -8.84 -23.60
CA GLY A 496 -12.59 -7.61 -23.66
C GLY A 496 -11.89 -6.41 -24.30
N GLN A 497 -12.50 -5.24 -24.17
CA GLN A 497 -12.04 -3.99 -24.80
C GLN A 497 -10.66 -3.55 -24.30
N GLN A 498 -9.72 -3.36 -25.23
CA GLN A 498 -8.42 -2.75 -24.97
C GLN A 498 -8.49 -1.23 -25.17
N ALA A 499 -7.82 -0.48 -24.32
CA ALA A 499 -7.78 0.98 -24.41
C ALA A 499 -6.35 1.48 -24.41
N VAL A 500 -6.11 2.57 -25.11
CA VAL A 500 -4.85 3.32 -25.08
C VAL A 500 -5.19 4.75 -24.74
N ARG A 501 -4.56 5.31 -23.69
CA ARG A 501 -4.90 6.63 -23.16
C ARG A 501 -6.39 6.80 -22.84
N ARG A 502 -7.03 5.73 -22.34
CA ARG A 502 -8.43 5.68 -21.86
C ARG A 502 -9.50 5.76 -22.96
N GLU A 503 -9.11 5.76 -24.22
CA GLU A 503 -10.03 5.66 -25.34
C GLU A 503 -9.86 4.30 -26.03
N ARG A 504 -10.90 3.88 -26.76
CA ARG A 504 -10.75 2.80 -27.73
C ARG A 504 -9.65 3.17 -28.72
N ILE A 505 -9.01 2.19 -29.33
CA ILE A 505 -7.82 2.45 -30.15
C ILE A 505 -8.27 3.23 -31.39
N LYS A 506 -7.86 4.50 -31.49
CA LYS A 506 -8.15 5.35 -32.66
C LYS A 506 -6.92 5.70 -33.50
N ARG A 507 -5.74 5.68 -32.88
CA ARG A 507 -4.48 6.06 -33.53
C ARG A 507 -3.95 4.90 -34.38
N GLY A 508 -3.54 5.22 -35.61
CA GLY A 508 -3.04 4.25 -36.57
C GLY A 508 -2.69 4.92 -37.90
N PHE A 509 -3.18 4.35 -38.98
CA PHE A 509 -3.08 4.89 -40.34
C PHE A 509 -4.17 5.93 -40.63
N THR A 510 -4.14 6.55 -41.81
CA THR A 510 -5.14 7.54 -42.24
C THR A 510 -6.55 6.97 -42.16
N ASP A 511 -7.38 7.54 -41.28
CA ASP A 511 -8.78 7.17 -40.98
C ASP A 511 -9.02 5.72 -40.54
N ARG A 512 -7.99 4.96 -40.17
CA ARG A 512 -8.14 3.56 -39.72
C ARG A 512 -7.03 3.14 -38.79
N VAL A 513 -7.31 2.18 -37.92
CA VAL A 513 -6.32 1.71 -36.94
C VAL A 513 -5.28 0.81 -37.60
N LEU A 514 -5.72 -0.18 -38.39
CA LEU A 514 -4.85 -1.10 -39.15
C LEU A 514 -5.27 -1.11 -40.63
N THR A 515 -4.34 -1.51 -41.50
CA THR A 515 -4.58 -1.61 -42.95
C THR A 515 -5.62 -2.67 -43.34
N PHE A 516 -5.90 -3.63 -42.45
CA PHE A 516 -6.92 -4.68 -42.62
C PHE A 516 -8.36 -4.16 -42.50
N PHE A 517 -8.56 -2.98 -41.91
CA PHE A 517 -9.89 -2.39 -41.73
C PHE A 517 -10.17 -1.32 -42.78
N ARG A 518 -11.47 -1.07 -43.03
CA ARG A 518 -11.91 0.01 -43.90
C ARG A 518 -11.67 1.36 -43.23
N PRO A 519 -11.41 2.43 -44.00
CA PRO A 519 -11.41 3.80 -43.48
C PRO A 519 -12.73 4.11 -42.75
N GLY A 520 -12.64 4.74 -41.57
CA GLY A 520 -13.79 5.10 -40.74
C GLY A 520 -14.41 3.95 -39.94
N ASP A 521 -13.84 2.74 -39.96
CA ASP A 521 -14.42 1.60 -39.24
C ASP A 521 -14.40 1.82 -37.71
N ALA A 522 -15.59 1.90 -37.12
CA ALA A 522 -15.82 2.10 -35.69
C ALA A 522 -16.22 0.80 -34.95
N SER A 523 -16.23 -0.34 -35.66
CA SER A 523 -16.62 -1.64 -35.11
C SER A 523 -15.79 -2.01 -33.88
N PRO A 524 -16.35 -2.81 -32.95
CA PRO A 524 -15.61 -3.26 -31.77
C PRO A 524 -14.30 -3.94 -32.16
N LYS A 525 -14.31 -4.79 -33.20
CA LYS A 525 -13.11 -5.48 -33.70
C LYS A 525 -12.05 -4.51 -34.23
N ALA A 526 -12.43 -3.49 -34.99
CA ALA A 526 -11.49 -2.50 -35.54
C ALA A 526 -10.88 -1.58 -34.47
N ARG A 527 -11.54 -1.44 -33.32
CA ARG A 527 -11.19 -0.50 -32.25
C ARG A 527 -10.67 -1.17 -30.98
N GLY A 528 -10.28 -2.44 -31.05
CA GLY A 528 -9.55 -3.13 -29.98
C GLY A 528 -10.38 -3.97 -29.02
N PHE A 529 -11.60 -4.38 -29.39
CA PHE A 529 -12.33 -5.40 -28.66
C PHE A 529 -11.77 -6.80 -28.97
N VAL A 530 -11.39 -7.52 -27.92
CA VAL A 530 -10.86 -8.88 -28.02
C VAL A 530 -11.95 -9.87 -27.63
N TYR A 531 -12.42 -10.66 -28.60
CA TYR A 531 -13.51 -11.61 -28.44
C TYR A 531 -13.04 -12.90 -27.79
N HIS A 532 -11.86 -13.38 -28.19
CA HIS A 532 -11.32 -14.64 -27.69
C HIS A 532 -10.77 -14.51 -26.28
N SER A 533 -10.80 -15.62 -25.56
CA SER A 533 -10.14 -15.77 -24.26
C SER A 533 -8.70 -16.25 -24.42
N PHE A 534 -7.91 -16.19 -23.34
CA PHE A 534 -6.55 -16.72 -23.39
C PHE A 534 -6.48 -18.22 -23.65
N LEU A 535 -7.51 -18.99 -23.24
CA LEU A 535 -7.59 -20.43 -23.49
C LEU A 535 -7.86 -20.75 -24.96
N GLN A 536 -8.74 -19.98 -25.62
CA GLN A 536 -9.01 -20.13 -27.06
C GLN A 536 -7.85 -19.65 -27.93
N GLY A 537 -7.04 -18.72 -27.41
CA GLY A 537 -5.96 -18.07 -28.15
C GLY A 537 -6.45 -16.81 -28.89
N LEU A 538 -5.56 -15.83 -29.00
CA LEU A 538 -5.86 -14.53 -29.62
C LEU A 538 -5.54 -14.56 -31.12
N ASP A 539 -6.41 -13.94 -31.94
CA ASP A 539 -6.06 -13.70 -33.34
C ASP A 539 -4.90 -12.67 -33.45
N PRO A 540 -4.16 -12.58 -34.57
CA PRO A 540 -3.04 -11.65 -34.68
C PRO A 540 -3.41 -10.17 -34.48
N ILE A 541 -4.65 -9.78 -34.81
CA ILE A 541 -5.16 -8.41 -34.68
C ILE A 541 -5.46 -8.11 -33.20
N GLU A 542 -6.16 -9.01 -32.53
CA GLU A 542 -6.46 -8.99 -31.10
C GLU A 542 -5.18 -9.00 -30.27
N CYS A 543 -4.22 -9.82 -30.65
CA CYS A 543 -2.89 -9.89 -30.04
C CYS A 543 -2.19 -8.53 -30.12
N PHE A 544 -2.19 -7.89 -31.30
CA PHE A 544 -1.62 -6.55 -31.47
C PHE A 544 -2.32 -5.51 -30.59
N PHE A 545 -3.66 -5.52 -30.54
CA PHE A 545 -4.41 -4.58 -29.69
C PHE A 545 -4.19 -4.83 -28.21
N HIS A 546 -4.08 -6.09 -27.79
CA HIS A 546 -3.74 -6.45 -26.41
C HIS A 546 -2.33 -5.99 -26.05
N MET A 547 -1.35 -6.16 -26.94
CA MET A 547 0.00 -5.62 -26.76
C MET A 547 0.03 -4.10 -26.67
N ALA A 548 -0.77 -3.40 -27.47
CA ALA A 548 -0.87 -1.94 -27.44
C ALA A 548 -1.42 -1.45 -26.08
N GLY A 549 -2.49 -2.05 -25.59
CA GLY A 549 -3.05 -1.75 -24.26
C GLY A 549 -2.07 -2.09 -23.13
N GLY A 550 -1.42 -3.26 -23.20
CA GLY A 550 -0.40 -3.68 -22.24
C GLY A 550 0.81 -2.73 -22.19
N ARG A 551 1.27 -2.25 -23.35
CA ARG A 551 2.38 -1.27 -23.43
C ARG A 551 2.02 0.05 -22.76
N ASP A 552 0.80 0.55 -22.95
CA ASP A 552 0.33 1.80 -22.31
C ASP A 552 0.38 1.67 -20.78
N GLY A 553 -0.07 0.53 -20.22
CA GLY A 553 0.02 0.23 -18.79
C GLY A 553 1.45 0.16 -18.25
N LEU A 554 2.38 -0.46 -19.00
CA LEU A 554 3.80 -0.54 -18.62
C LEU A 554 4.47 0.85 -18.62
N VAL A 555 4.15 1.69 -19.61
CA VAL A 555 4.69 3.05 -19.69
C VAL A 555 4.13 3.93 -18.57
N ASP A 556 2.83 3.85 -18.29
CA ASP A 556 2.18 4.59 -17.20
C ASP A 556 2.81 4.24 -15.85
N THR A 557 3.07 2.96 -15.61
CA THR A 557 3.76 2.46 -14.41
C THR A 557 5.15 3.10 -14.26
N ALA A 558 5.96 3.10 -15.32
CA ALA A 558 7.33 3.64 -15.27
C ALA A 558 7.35 5.16 -15.02
N VAL A 559 6.50 5.93 -15.71
CA VAL A 559 6.47 7.41 -15.60
C VAL A 559 5.95 7.84 -14.23
N ARG A 560 4.89 7.21 -13.73
CA ARG A 560 4.25 7.61 -12.47
C ARG A 560 5.02 7.21 -11.22
N THR A 561 5.87 6.19 -11.30
CA THR A 561 6.76 5.80 -10.18
C THR A 561 7.69 6.96 -9.80
N GLN A 562 8.23 7.71 -10.78
CA GLN A 562 9.07 8.87 -10.50
C GLN A 562 8.30 10.02 -9.83
N GLN A 563 7.07 10.29 -10.29
CA GLN A 563 6.24 11.37 -9.78
C GLN A 563 5.77 11.11 -8.35
N SER A 564 5.31 9.90 -8.07
CA SER A 564 4.84 9.49 -6.74
C SER A 564 5.97 9.53 -5.70
N GLY A 565 7.16 9.03 -6.02
CA GLY A 565 8.32 9.11 -5.10
C GLY A 565 8.78 10.56 -4.84
N TYR A 566 8.74 11.43 -5.84
CA TYR A 566 9.04 12.86 -5.63
C TYR A 566 8.01 13.54 -4.73
N MET A 567 6.73 13.27 -4.95
CA MET A 567 5.64 13.79 -4.15
C MET A 567 5.73 13.33 -2.69
N GLN A 568 5.97 12.04 -2.45
CA GLN A 568 6.18 11.51 -1.11
C GLN A 568 7.31 12.22 -0.38
N ARG A 569 8.46 12.41 -1.05
CA ARG A 569 9.59 13.16 -0.46
C ARG A 569 9.19 14.58 -0.06
N ARG A 570 8.39 15.26 -0.89
CA ARG A 570 7.90 16.61 -0.57
C ARG A 570 7.00 16.61 0.65
N LEU A 571 6.11 15.62 0.77
CA LEU A 571 5.24 15.46 1.94
C LEU A 571 6.06 15.21 3.21
N VAL A 572 7.05 14.31 3.16
CA VAL A 572 7.94 14.03 4.30
C VAL A 572 8.67 15.30 4.73
N ASN A 573 9.34 15.98 3.80
CA ASN A 573 10.06 17.21 4.10
C ASN A 573 9.16 18.34 4.64
N ALA A 574 7.88 18.39 4.27
CA ALA A 574 6.96 19.42 4.74
C ALA A 574 6.41 19.11 6.14
N LEU A 575 6.32 17.84 6.52
CA LEU A 575 5.68 17.38 7.75
C LEU A 575 6.68 16.84 8.79
N GLU A 576 7.96 16.67 8.47
CA GLU A 576 8.96 16.03 9.34
C GLU A 576 9.08 16.68 10.74
N SER A 577 8.78 17.97 10.85
CA SER A 577 8.86 18.72 12.10
C SER A 577 7.64 18.57 13.02
N LEU A 578 6.60 17.84 12.63
CA LEU A 578 5.38 17.66 13.44
C LEU A 578 5.51 16.45 14.39
N TYR A 579 5.29 16.72 15.67
CA TYR A 579 5.29 15.72 16.74
C TYR A 579 4.17 15.98 17.75
N VAL A 580 3.85 14.97 18.56
CA VAL A 580 2.92 15.08 19.69
C VAL A 580 3.68 15.50 20.95
N GLU A 581 3.29 16.61 21.56
CA GLU A 581 3.84 17.08 22.84
C GLU A 581 3.13 16.38 24.03
N TYR A 582 3.72 16.42 25.23
CA TYR A 582 3.19 15.74 26.42
C TYR A 582 1.78 16.17 26.85
N ASP A 583 1.30 17.34 26.40
CA ASP A 583 -0.06 17.82 26.62
C ASP A 583 -1.09 17.25 25.61
N GLY A 584 -0.64 16.43 24.65
CA GLY A 584 -1.46 15.85 23.58
C GLY A 584 -1.66 16.76 22.37
N THR A 585 -1.08 17.97 22.38
CA THR A 585 -1.12 18.88 21.23
C THR A 585 -0.10 18.47 20.17
N VAL A 586 -0.40 18.73 18.90
CA VAL A 586 0.55 18.54 17.79
C VAL A 586 1.25 19.86 17.53
N ARG A 587 2.58 19.87 17.62
CA ARG A 587 3.42 21.07 17.49
C ARG A 587 4.50 20.90 16.43
N MET A 588 4.94 22.02 15.86
CA MET A 588 6.15 22.07 15.02
C MET A 588 7.41 22.17 15.90
N MET A 589 8.51 21.51 15.51
CA MET A 589 9.79 21.55 16.23
C MET A 589 10.39 22.96 16.35
N ASP A 590 10.33 23.78 15.30
CA ASP A 590 11.07 25.05 15.24
C ASP A 590 10.56 26.11 16.23
N TYR A 591 9.25 26.41 16.19
CA TYR A 591 8.64 27.49 16.97
C TYR A 591 7.62 27.00 18.00
N LYS A 592 7.51 25.68 18.21
CA LYS A 592 6.45 25.04 19.02
C LYS A 592 5.03 25.53 18.69
N LYS A 593 4.79 25.96 17.44
CA LYS A 593 3.48 26.40 16.98
C LYS A 593 2.52 25.22 17.00
N ILE A 594 1.38 25.40 17.66
CA ILE A 594 0.32 24.40 17.72
C ILE A 594 -0.36 24.31 16.35
N VAL A 595 -0.45 23.10 15.81
CA VAL A 595 -1.17 22.76 14.57
C VAL A 595 -2.50 22.11 14.90
N GLN A 596 -2.54 21.21 15.88
CA GLN A 596 -3.76 20.59 16.40
C GLN A 596 -3.75 20.64 17.94
N PHE A 597 -4.88 20.98 18.54
CA PHE A 597 -5.04 20.96 20.00
C PHE A 597 -5.10 19.54 20.58
N LEU A 598 -5.51 18.58 19.77
CA LEU A 598 -5.52 17.16 20.08
C LEU A 598 -5.18 16.42 18.78
N TYR A 599 -4.24 15.48 18.83
CA TYR A 599 -3.89 14.67 17.67
C TYR A 599 -5.14 14.00 17.08
N GLY A 600 -5.39 14.18 15.78
CA GLY A 600 -6.53 13.55 15.09
C GLY A 600 -7.92 13.97 15.61
N GLU A 601 -8.01 15.02 16.44
CA GLU A 601 -9.24 15.46 17.13
C GLU A 601 -9.86 14.41 18.10
N ASP A 602 -9.23 13.25 18.24
CA ASP A 602 -9.64 12.16 19.13
C ASP A 602 -8.54 11.67 20.07
N GLY A 603 -7.28 12.02 19.80
CA GLY A 603 -6.10 11.65 20.59
C GLY A 603 -5.67 10.20 20.42
N ILE A 604 -6.14 9.50 19.38
CA ILE A 604 -5.97 8.06 19.19
C ILE A 604 -4.86 7.76 18.19
N ASP A 605 -4.07 6.73 18.49
CA ASP A 605 -3.14 6.14 17.53
C ASP A 605 -3.91 5.22 16.57
N PRO A 606 -3.90 5.48 15.25
CA PRO A 606 -4.59 4.62 14.28
C PRO A 606 -4.14 3.16 14.33
N SER A 607 -2.88 2.86 14.68
CA SER A 607 -2.37 1.49 14.81
C SER A 607 -3.01 0.71 15.96
N LYS A 608 -3.47 1.42 16.99
CA LYS A 608 -4.18 0.87 18.16
C LYS A 608 -5.70 0.98 18.02
N SER A 609 -6.22 1.27 16.82
CA SER A 609 -7.64 1.51 16.57
C SER A 609 -8.28 0.43 15.71
N TYR A 610 -9.60 0.25 15.82
CA TYR A 610 -10.34 -0.67 14.94
C TYR A 610 -10.69 -0.01 13.61
N HIS A 611 -9.69 0.24 12.77
CA HIS A 611 -9.87 0.90 11.48
C HIS A 611 -10.27 2.37 11.55
N GLY A 612 -9.59 3.13 12.43
CA GLY A 612 -9.85 4.56 12.64
C GLY A 612 -10.99 4.83 13.63
N GLU A 613 -11.66 3.80 14.15
CA GLU A 613 -12.57 3.96 15.28
C GLU A 613 -11.80 3.90 16.60
N ALA A 614 -11.91 4.97 17.39
CA ALA A 614 -11.29 5.09 18.71
C ALA A 614 -11.54 3.87 19.62
N VAL A 615 -12.79 3.39 19.62
CA VAL A 615 -13.25 2.24 20.40
C VAL A 615 -14.37 1.55 19.62
N ASN A 616 -14.30 0.21 19.49
CA ASN A 616 -15.37 -0.56 18.86
C ASN A 616 -16.40 -1.00 19.91
N LEU A 617 -17.53 -0.29 19.94
CA LEU A 617 -18.59 -0.50 20.92
C LEU A 617 -19.20 -1.91 20.86
N GLU A 618 -19.26 -2.53 19.67
CA GLU A 618 -19.87 -3.86 19.53
C GLU A 618 -18.96 -4.97 20.08
N ILE A 619 -17.65 -4.79 19.94
CA ILE A 619 -16.66 -5.70 20.51
C ILE A 619 -16.73 -5.67 22.04
N ILE A 620 -16.80 -4.48 22.65
CA ILE A 620 -16.93 -4.35 24.11
C ILE A 620 -18.23 -5.02 24.61
N ILE A 621 -19.36 -4.80 23.93
CA ILE A 621 -20.64 -5.42 24.30
C ILE A 621 -20.52 -6.95 24.30
N ASN A 622 -19.93 -7.51 23.25
CA ASN A 622 -19.74 -8.95 23.13
C ASN A 622 -18.75 -9.49 24.17
N LYS A 623 -17.67 -8.75 24.46
CA LYS A 623 -16.65 -9.10 25.46
C LYS A 623 -17.22 -9.15 26.87
N LEU A 624 -18.03 -8.16 27.23
CA LEU A 624 -18.70 -8.08 28.53
C LEU A 624 -19.92 -9.02 28.63
N GLY A 625 -20.33 -9.65 27.53
CA GLY A 625 -21.50 -10.53 27.49
C GLY A 625 -22.80 -9.81 27.86
N LEU A 626 -22.88 -8.50 27.64
CA LEU A 626 -24.04 -7.67 28.00
C LEU A 626 -25.24 -8.11 27.16
N LYS A 627 -26.20 -8.79 27.82
CA LYS A 627 -27.45 -9.21 27.18
C LYS A 627 -28.45 -8.07 27.23
N THR A 628 -29.16 -7.85 26.13
CA THR A 628 -30.31 -6.94 26.02
C THR A 628 -31.42 -7.42 26.95
N ARG A 629 -31.39 -7.05 28.24
CA ARG A 629 -32.38 -7.51 29.22
C ARG A 629 -32.67 -6.45 30.29
N GLN A 630 -33.66 -5.58 30.04
CA GLN A 630 -34.91 -5.41 30.83
C GLN A 630 -35.67 -4.09 30.54
N GLU A 631 -36.85 -3.94 31.16
CA GLU A 631 -38.04 -3.19 30.74
C GLU A 631 -38.05 -1.67 30.98
N GLN A 632 -37.10 -1.10 31.73
CA GLN A 632 -37.00 0.36 31.94
C GLN A 632 -35.66 0.90 31.41
N PRO A 633 -35.64 1.62 30.28
CA PRO A 633 -34.44 2.26 29.78
C PRO A 633 -34.02 3.43 30.68
N LEU A 634 -32.71 3.66 30.85
CA LEU A 634 -32.21 4.89 31.50
C LEU A 634 -32.76 6.13 30.80
N SER A 635 -33.11 7.14 31.60
CA SER A 635 -33.45 8.46 31.08
C SER A 635 -32.21 9.15 30.49
N GLN A 636 -32.40 10.05 29.51
CA GLN A 636 -31.28 10.78 28.90
C GLN A 636 -30.48 11.59 29.92
N GLU A 637 -31.13 12.09 30.98
CA GLU A 637 -30.51 12.88 32.04
C GLU A 637 -29.57 12.03 32.93
N GLU A 638 -29.94 10.79 33.25
CA GLU A 638 -29.09 9.87 34.03
C GLU A 638 -27.82 9.51 33.24
N VAL A 639 -27.95 9.24 31.94
CA VAL A 639 -26.79 8.96 31.07
C VAL A 639 -25.87 10.18 30.97
N ASP A 640 -26.43 11.39 30.86
CA ASP A 640 -25.64 12.62 30.81
C ASP A 640 -24.90 12.90 32.13
N GLN A 641 -25.52 12.61 33.28
CA GLN A 641 -24.84 12.68 34.57
C GLN A 641 -23.66 11.70 34.66
N MET A 642 -23.82 10.48 34.17
CA MET A 642 -22.73 9.49 34.15
C MET A 642 -21.59 9.92 33.21
N LEU A 643 -21.92 10.42 32.02
CA LEU A 643 -20.94 10.88 31.03
C LEU A 643 -20.23 12.18 31.43
N SER A 644 -20.86 13.03 32.26
CA SER A 644 -20.27 14.29 32.75
C SER A 644 -18.90 14.09 33.41
N ARG A 645 -18.70 12.96 34.10
CA ARG A 645 -17.43 12.57 34.76
C ARG A 645 -16.27 12.36 33.78
N TYR A 646 -16.58 12.14 32.51
CA TYR A 646 -15.65 11.84 31.42
C TYR A 646 -15.53 12.97 30.40
N VAL A 647 -16.30 14.05 30.56
CA VAL A 647 -16.19 15.26 29.73
C VAL A 647 -14.79 15.87 29.89
N GLY A 648 -14.09 16.08 28.78
CA GLY A 648 -12.72 16.57 28.74
C GLY A 648 -11.64 15.49 28.89
N LYS A 649 -12.00 14.27 29.31
CA LYS A 649 -11.10 13.10 29.33
C LYS A 649 -11.20 12.25 28.06
N ILE A 650 -12.37 12.26 27.43
CA ILE A 650 -12.67 11.54 26.18
C ILE A 650 -13.11 12.55 25.12
N SER A 651 -12.86 12.25 23.84
CA SER A 651 -13.37 13.04 22.71
C SER A 651 -14.90 13.18 22.74
N ARG A 652 -15.41 14.38 22.43
CA ARG A 652 -16.86 14.69 22.41
C ARG A 652 -17.63 13.76 21.48
N LEU A 653 -17.05 13.44 20.32
CA LEU A 653 -17.67 12.58 19.31
C LEU A 653 -17.86 11.14 19.80
N LEU A 654 -16.95 10.64 20.65
CA LEU A 654 -17.09 9.31 21.25
C LEU A 654 -18.18 9.31 22.33
N LEU A 655 -18.27 10.36 23.15
CA LEU A 655 -19.32 10.49 24.17
C LEU A 655 -20.73 10.47 23.55
N GLU A 656 -20.93 11.16 22.43
CA GLU A 656 -22.21 11.14 21.70
C GLU A 656 -22.55 9.75 21.15
N LYS A 657 -21.57 9.05 20.58
CA LYS A 657 -21.74 7.67 20.09
C LYS A 657 -22.10 6.70 21.23
N VAL A 658 -21.44 6.82 22.37
CA VAL A 658 -21.69 6.00 23.57
C VAL A 658 -23.10 6.27 24.10
N LYS A 659 -23.48 7.54 24.24
CA LYS A 659 -24.84 7.93 24.65
C LYS A 659 -25.90 7.28 23.78
N LYS A 660 -25.76 7.37 22.45
CA LYS A 660 -26.69 6.76 21.50
C LYS A 660 -26.76 5.23 21.66
N LYS A 661 -25.61 4.56 21.78
CA LYS A 661 -25.56 3.09 21.88
C LYS A 661 -26.15 2.55 23.19
N ILE A 662 -25.96 3.25 24.32
CA ILE A 662 -26.55 2.89 25.62
C ILE A 662 -28.08 2.95 25.54
N ILE A 663 -28.63 4.01 24.93
CA ILE A 663 -30.07 4.18 24.74
C ILE A 663 -30.62 3.10 23.79
N ASP A 664 -29.97 2.87 22.65
CA ASP A 664 -30.40 1.90 21.65
C ASP A 664 -30.43 0.46 22.19
N LYS A 665 -29.47 0.09 23.07
CA LYS A 665 -29.34 -1.26 23.63
C LYS A 665 -30.06 -1.47 24.96
N ARG A 666 -30.63 -0.41 25.56
CA ARG A 666 -31.37 -0.45 26.84
C ARG A 666 -30.57 -1.13 27.95
N PHE A 667 -29.36 -0.65 28.22
CA PHE A 667 -28.54 -1.19 29.32
C PHE A 667 -29.12 -0.84 30.69
N SER A 668 -28.80 -1.67 31.69
CA SER A 668 -29.01 -1.34 33.11
C SER A 668 -27.98 -0.31 33.58
N VAL A 669 -28.20 0.32 34.75
CA VAL A 669 -27.25 1.28 35.33
C VAL A 669 -25.89 0.64 35.56
N GLU A 670 -25.86 -0.58 36.10
CA GLU A 670 -24.61 -1.32 36.37
C GLU A 670 -23.89 -1.72 35.08
N ASP A 671 -24.63 -2.16 34.06
CA ASP A 671 -24.06 -2.50 32.75
C ASP A 671 -23.52 -1.27 32.03
N ALA A 672 -24.22 -0.13 32.13
CA ALA A 672 -23.79 1.14 31.57
C ALA A 672 -22.52 1.66 32.25
N GLU A 673 -22.38 1.53 33.58
CA GLU A 673 -21.15 1.88 34.29
C GLU A 673 -19.97 1.00 33.85
N LYS A 674 -20.15 -0.33 33.82
CA LYS A 674 -19.12 -1.27 33.34
C LYS A 674 -18.72 -0.98 31.90
N PHE A 675 -19.70 -0.67 31.05
CA PHE A 675 -19.49 -0.34 29.65
C PHE A 675 -18.67 0.95 29.48
N ILE A 676 -19.04 2.04 30.18
CA ILE A 676 -18.31 3.32 30.12
C ILE A 676 -16.89 3.16 30.68
N GLN A 677 -16.73 2.42 31.78
CA GLN A 677 -15.41 2.17 32.39
C GLN A 677 -14.50 1.41 31.42
N GLU A 678 -15.00 0.37 30.76
CA GLU A 678 -14.22 -0.40 29.78
C GLU A 678 -13.88 0.44 28.55
N ILE A 679 -14.82 1.26 28.06
CA ILE A 679 -14.56 2.23 26.99
C ILE A 679 -13.44 3.19 27.38
N TYR A 680 -13.45 3.69 28.62
CA TYR A 680 -12.41 4.60 29.09
C TYR A 680 -11.05 3.92 29.19
N ASN A 681 -10.99 2.68 29.68
CA ASN A 681 -9.77 1.88 29.74
C ASN A 681 -9.20 1.62 28.33
N GLU A 682 -10.05 1.23 27.38
CA GLU A 682 -9.64 0.97 25.99
C GLU A 682 -9.23 2.28 25.29
N TYR A 683 -9.96 3.37 25.52
CA TYR A 683 -9.60 4.70 25.03
C TYR A 683 -8.19 5.11 25.51
N LEU A 684 -7.91 4.98 26.81
CA LEU A 684 -6.58 5.28 27.37
C LEU A 684 -5.47 4.42 26.76
N LYS A 685 -5.73 3.13 26.53
CA LYS A 685 -4.78 2.21 25.89
C LYS A 685 -4.49 2.60 24.44
N ASN A 686 -5.50 3.10 23.73
CA ASN A 686 -5.43 3.45 22.31
C ASN A 686 -4.88 4.86 22.07
N ARG A 687 -4.61 5.66 23.11
CA ARG A 687 -4.05 7.00 22.95
C ARG A 687 -2.68 6.98 22.30
N VAL A 688 -2.42 8.01 21.50
CA VAL A 688 -1.10 8.29 20.94
C VAL A 688 -0.10 8.62 22.06
N GLU A 689 1.11 8.11 21.92
CA GLU A 689 2.19 8.36 22.87
C GLU A 689 2.85 9.72 22.58
N PRO A 690 3.14 10.55 23.59
CA PRO A 690 3.93 11.76 23.42
C PRO A 690 5.31 11.46 22.82
N GLY A 691 5.77 12.33 21.94
CA GLY A 691 7.02 12.16 21.18
C GLY A 691 6.85 11.46 19.84
N GLU A 692 5.67 10.92 19.52
CA GLU A 692 5.43 10.29 18.21
C GLU A 692 5.61 11.30 17.06
N ALA A 693 6.38 10.90 16.05
CA ALA A 693 6.65 11.69 14.85
C ALA A 693 5.47 11.65 13.86
N VAL A 694 4.32 12.16 14.29
CA VAL A 694 3.04 12.08 13.57
C VAL A 694 3.07 12.67 12.17
N GLY A 695 3.92 13.67 11.92
CA GLY A 695 4.09 14.24 10.59
C GLY A 695 4.68 13.26 9.59
N ILE A 696 5.69 12.49 10.00
CA ILE A 696 6.31 11.45 9.15
C ILE A 696 5.30 10.33 8.90
N VAL A 697 4.61 9.86 9.93
CA VAL A 697 3.58 8.82 9.81
C VAL A 697 2.48 9.26 8.84
N THR A 698 2.03 10.51 8.93
CA THR A 698 1.02 11.08 8.02
C THR A 698 1.54 11.17 6.58
N ALA A 699 2.75 11.69 6.38
CA ALA A 699 3.37 11.81 5.07
C ALA A 699 3.52 10.45 4.38
N GLN A 700 3.99 9.43 5.11
CA GLN A 700 4.14 8.07 4.61
C GLN A 700 2.78 7.42 4.32
N SER A 701 1.80 7.62 5.21
CA SER A 701 0.44 7.09 5.07
C SER A 701 -0.31 7.62 3.84
N ILE A 702 0.02 8.83 3.38
CA ILE A 702 -0.50 9.41 2.13
C ILE A 702 0.38 9.00 0.93
N GLY A 703 1.71 9.02 1.10
CA GLY A 703 2.67 8.79 0.03
C GLY A 703 2.71 7.34 -0.46
N GLU A 704 2.73 6.37 0.45
CA GLU A 704 2.79 4.93 0.14
C GLU A 704 1.64 4.48 -0.78
N PRO A 705 0.35 4.69 -0.44
CA PRO A 705 -0.74 4.31 -1.34
C PRO A 705 -0.74 5.10 -2.63
N SER A 706 -0.21 6.32 -2.64
CA SER A 706 -0.08 7.11 -3.87
C SER A 706 0.88 6.47 -4.86
N THR A 707 1.91 5.75 -4.40
CA THR A 707 2.75 4.91 -5.27
C THR A 707 1.96 3.68 -5.77
N GLN A 708 1.17 3.04 -4.92
CA GLN A 708 0.35 1.89 -5.32
C GLN A 708 -0.78 2.25 -6.30
N LEU A 709 -1.36 3.46 -6.20
CA LEU A 709 -2.36 3.99 -7.13
C LEU A 709 -1.82 4.12 -8.55
N THR A 710 -0.50 4.12 -8.73
CA THR A 710 0.14 4.12 -10.06
C THR A 710 0.35 2.73 -10.64
N LEU A 711 0.34 1.70 -9.77
CA LEU A 711 0.53 0.30 -10.12
C LEU A 711 -0.81 -0.43 -10.29
N ARG A 712 -1.84 -0.02 -9.53
CA ARG A 712 -3.20 -0.59 -9.61
C ARG A 712 -4.08 0.04 -10.69
N THR A 713 -3.56 0.98 -11.48
CA THR A 713 -4.25 1.58 -12.64
C THR A 713 -4.35 0.64 -13.85
N PHE A 714 -4.41 -0.67 -13.64
CA PHE A 714 -5.01 -1.58 -14.61
C PHE A 714 -6.52 -1.45 -14.51
N HIS A 715 -7.08 -0.35 -15.02
CA HIS A 715 -8.52 -0.20 -15.12
C HIS A 715 -9.00 -0.58 -16.53
N PHE A 716 -9.73 -1.70 -16.54
CA PHE A 716 -10.95 -1.92 -17.30
C PHE A 716 -11.38 -0.74 -18.18
N ALA A 717 -11.25 -0.89 -19.49
CA ALA A 717 -12.02 -0.08 -20.42
C ALA A 717 -13.52 -0.32 -20.16
N GLY A 718 -14.31 0.75 -20.05
CA GLY A 718 -15.76 0.68 -20.23
C GLY A 718 -16.66 1.30 -19.16
N VAL A 719 -16.21 1.54 -17.91
CA VAL A 719 -17.11 2.13 -16.90
C VAL A 719 -16.84 3.63 -16.79
N ARG A 720 -17.69 4.43 -17.44
CA ARG A 720 -17.71 5.90 -17.37
C ARG A 720 -18.35 6.39 -16.05
N GLU A 721 -18.14 5.71 -14.93
CA GLU A 721 -18.46 6.28 -13.62
C GLU A 721 -17.45 7.40 -13.36
N GLN A 722 -17.90 8.63 -13.62
CA GLN A 722 -17.34 9.93 -13.22
C GLN A 722 -15.96 9.86 -12.55
N SER A 723 -14.89 9.86 -13.36
CA SER A 723 -13.61 10.51 -13.05
C SER A 723 -12.99 10.28 -11.66
N ILE A 724 -13.16 9.11 -11.03
CA ILE A 724 -12.44 8.72 -9.80
C ILE A 724 -10.94 8.44 -10.09
N LEU A 725 -10.55 8.37 -11.38
CA LEU A 725 -9.24 7.93 -11.86
C LEU A 725 -8.18 9.04 -12.05
N LEU A 726 -8.40 10.23 -11.49
CA LEU A 726 -7.36 11.26 -11.38
C LEU A 726 -6.45 11.07 -10.15
N GLY A 727 -6.50 9.94 -9.45
CA GLY A 727 -5.84 9.70 -8.15
C GLY A 727 -4.53 10.47 -7.91
N LEU A 728 -3.42 10.07 -8.53
CA LEU A 728 -2.13 10.74 -8.33
C LEU A 728 -2.07 12.16 -8.93
N PRO A 729 -2.45 12.41 -10.20
CA PRO A 729 -2.45 13.77 -10.76
C PRO A 729 -3.25 14.78 -9.94
N ARG A 730 -4.45 14.39 -9.47
CA ARG A 730 -5.31 15.22 -8.62
C ARG A 730 -4.68 15.46 -7.26
N LEU A 731 -4.09 14.43 -6.66
CA LEU A 731 -3.41 14.59 -5.38
C LEU A 731 -2.23 15.56 -5.52
N ILE A 732 -1.48 15.49 -6.61
CA ILE A 732 -0.44 16.48 -6.94
C ILE A 732 -1.04 17.87 -7.11
N GLU A 733 -2.15 18.04 -7.83
CA GLU A 733 -2.81 19.35 -7.97
C GLU A 733 -3.22 19.96 -6.63
N ILE A 734 -3.75 19.14 -5.72
CA ILE A 734 -4.19 19.55 -4.38
C ILE A 734 -2.99 19.96 -3.53
N VAL A 735 -1.95 19.11 -3.47
CA VAL A 735 -0.74 19.37 -2.68
C VAL A 735 0.07 20.56 -3.23
N ASP A 736 0.08 20.76 -4.54
CA ASP A 736 0.70 21.91 -5.20
C ASP A 736 -0.13 23.20 -5.07
N ALA A 737 -1.38 23.09 -4.62
CA ALA A 737 -2.35 24.18 -4.64
C ALA A 737 -2.37 24.91 -6.00
N ARG A 738 -2.45 24.15 -7.11
CA ARG A 738 -2.39 24.73 -8.46
C ARG A 738 -3.54 25.71 -8.68
N LYS A 739 -3.20 26.89 -9.20
CA LYS A 739 -4.18 27.95 -9.50
C LYS A 739 -5.23 27.50 -10.53
N THR A 740 -4.82 26.70 -11.51
CA THR A 740 -5.69 26.18 -12.58
C THR A 740 -5.73 24.65 -12.53
N PRO A 741 -6.77 24.05 -11.89
CA PRO A 741 -6.92 22.59 -11.87
C PRO A 741 -7.34 22.06 -13.25
N SER A 742 -6.98 20.81 -13.58
CA SER A 742 -7.28 20.23 -14.91
C SER A 742 -8.77 19.96 -15.13
N THR A 743 -9.52 19.66 -14.08
CA THR A 743 -10.97 19.40 -14.13
C THR A 743 -11.68 20.14 -12.99
N PRO A 744 -11.94 21.46 -13.12
CA PRO A 744 -12.73 22.20 -12.16
C PRO A 744 -14.18 21.70 -12.22
N ILE A 745 -14.70 21.17 -11.12
CA ILE A 745 -16.08 20.71 -11.01
C ILE A 745 -16.73 21.47 -9.86
N MET A 746 -17.90 22.04 -10.12
CA MET A 746 -18.74 22.67 -9.11
C MET A 746 -19.99 21.81 -8.91
N ARG A 747 -20.32 21.47 -7.65
CA ARG A 747 -21.58 20.82 -7.29
C ARG A 747 -22.43 21.85 -6.58
N ILE A 748 -23.54 22.25 -7.21
CA ILE A 748 -24.46 23.25 -6.68
C ILE A 748 -25.65 22.50 -6.08
N PRO A 749 -25.79 22.43 -4.74
CA PRO A 749 -26.99 21.87 -4.13
C PRO A 749 -28.18 22.77 -4.45
N LEU A 750 -29.29 22.17 -4.86
CA LEU A 750 -30.53 22.90 -5.14
C LEU A 750 -31.35 23.05 -3.86
N GLU A 751 -32.01 24.20 -3.70
CA GLU A 751 -33.01 24.36 -2.64
C GLU A 751 -34.18 23.38 -2.84
N PRO A 752 -34.89 22.96 -1.76
CA PRO A 752 -35.93 21.95 -1.84
C PRO A 752 -37.00 22.21 -2.91
N GLU A 753 -37.36 23.48 -3.14
CA GLU A 753 -38.34 23.90 -4.14
C GLU A 753 -37.91 23.62 -5.59
N TYR A 754 -36.61 23.71 -5.87
CA TYR A 754 -36.02 23.44 -7.18
C TYR A 754 -35.59 21.98 -7.32
N ALA A 755 -35.17 21.35 -6.21
CA ALA A 755 -34.74 19.95 -6.18
C ALA A 755 -35.87 18.97 -6.49
N GLN A 756 -37.10 19.27 -6.06
CA GLN A 756 -38.27 18.41 -6.30
C GLN A 756 -38.88 18.56 -7.70
N ASN A 757 -38.55 19.63 -8.43
CA ASN A 757 -39.13 19.91 -9.74
C ASN A 757 -38.05 20.03 -10.83
N LYS A 758 -37.96 18.99 -11.67
CA LYS A 758 -37.00 18.89 -12.78
C LYS A 758 -37.05 20.10 -13.73
N ALA A 759 -38.24 20.64 -14.01
CA ALA A 759 -38.38 21.78 -14.92
C ALA A 759 -37.80 23.08 -14.32
N LYS A 760 -38.02 23.29 -13.02
CA LYS A 760 -37.42 24.44 -12.30
C LYS A 760 -35.90 24.30 -12.19
N ALA A 761 -35.41 23.09 -11.92
CA ALA A 761 -33.97 22.80 -11.90
C ALA A 761 -33.32 23.06 -13.26
N GLN A 762 -33.94 22.61 -14.36
CA GLN A 762 -33.45 22.86 -15.72
C GLN A 762 -33.40 24.36 -16.05
N LYS A 763 -34.42 25.13 -15.65
CA LYS A 763 -34.42 26.58 -15.83
C LYS A 763 -33.23 27.25 -15.13
N LEU A 764 -32.94 26.84 -13.90
CA LEU A 764 -31.79 27.36 -13.15
C LEU A 764 -30.46 26.96 -13.79
N VAL A 765 -30.32 25.71 -14.26
CA VAL A 765 -29.11 25.24 -14.95
C VAL A 765 -28.84 26.09 -16.19
N LYS A 766 -29.87 26.39 -16.99
CA LYS A 766 -29.73 27.25 -18.18
C LYS A 766 -29.29 28.68 -17.83
N GLN A 767 -29.75 29.24 -16.70
CA GLN A 767 -29.35 30.57 -16.25
C GLN A 767 -27.88 30.65 -15.78
N ILE A 768 -27.30 29.54 -15.34
CA ILE A 768 -25.92 29.47 -14.85
C ILE A 768 -24.94 29.11 -15.98
N GLN A 769 -25.42 28.42 -17.01
CA GLN A 769 -24.61 28.03 -18.16
C GLN A 769 -24.09 29.27 -18.89
N SER A 770 -22.78 29.35 -19.08
CA SER A 770 -22.20 30.39 -19.93
C SER A 770 -22.58 30.11 -21.37
N THR A 771 -23.31 31.03 -21.99
CA THR A 771 -23.63 31.00 -23.41
C THR A 771 -22.86 32.13 -24.09
N TYR A 772 -22.02 31.78 -25.06
CA TYR A 772 -21.30 32.75 -25.88
C TYR A 772 -22.10 33.06 -27.14
N PHE A 773 -21.82 34.21 -27.75
CA PHE A 773 -22.50 34.63 -28.98
C PHE A 773 -22.28 33.64 -30.15
N GLU A 774 -21.15 32.92 -30.14
CA GLU A 774 -20.86 31.85 -31.10
C GLU A 774 -21.78 30.63 -30.96
N ASP A 775 -22.34 30.38 -29.77
CA ASP A 775 -23.22 29.23 -29.52
C ASP A 775 -24.63 29.45 -30.13
N ILE A 776 -24.98 30.70 -30.47
CA ILE A 776 -26.31 31.10 -30.97
C ILE A 776 -26.29 31.62 -32.42
N VAL A 777 -25.11 31.78 -33.03
CA VAL A 777 -24.96 32.29 -34.39
C VAL A 777 -24.72 31.14 -35.37
N SER A 778 -25.60 31.02 -36.37
CA SER A 778 -25.47 30.04 -37.45
C SER A 778 -24.51 30.47 -38.55
N SER A 779 -24.46 31.76 -38.90
CA SER A 779 -23.50 32.29 -39.88
C SER A 779 -23.17 33.77 -39.68
N VAL A 780 -21.92 34.12 -40.04
CA VAL A 780 -21.42 35.49 -40.01
C VAL A 780 -21.12 35.92 -41.46
N GLY A 781 -21.90 36.84 -41.98
CA GLY A 781 -21.69 37.48 -43.28
C GLY A 781 -21.09 38.89 -43.12
N PHE A 782 -20.28 39.32 -44.07
CA PHE A 782 -19.80 40.69 -44.13
C PHE A 782 -20.39 41.40 -45.34
N ASN A 783 -21.10 42.51 -45.12
CA ASN A 783 -21.58 43.35 -46.20
C ASN A 783 -20.62 44.52 -46.43
N LEU A 784 -19.71 44.34 -47.39
CA LEU A 784 -18.68 45.33 -47.77
C LEU A 784 -19.26 46.68 -48.22
N LYS A 785 -20.50 46.72 -48.76
CA LYS A 785 -21.13 47.97 -49.23
C LYS A 785 -21.72 48.81 -48.09
N ARG A 786 -22.10 48.19 -46.99
CA ARG A 786 -22.68 48.85 -45.81
C ARG A 786 -21.73 48.91 -44.62
N SER A 787 -20.51 48.37 -44.76
CA SER A 787 -19.55 48.17 -43.66
C SER A 787 -20.21 47.52 -42.44
N ALA A 788 -21.09 46.54 -42.68
CA ALA A 788 -21.93 45.93 -41.65
C ALA A 788 -21.73 44.42 -41.58
N LEU A 789 -21.66 43.91 -40.35
CA LEU A 789 -21.70 42.48 -40.05
C LEU A 789 -23.17 42.02 -40.12
N ILE A 790 -23.47 40.99 -40.90
CA ILE A 790 -24.77 40.33 -40.94
C ILE A 790 -24.64 39.04 -40.16
N LEU A 791 -25.35 38.93 -39.05
CA LEU A 791 -25.35 37.77 -38.19
C LEU A 791 -26.68 37.05 -38.36
N GLN A 792 -26.62 35.75 -38.68
CA GLN A 792 -27.81 34.91 -38.72
C GLN A 792 -27.87 34.11 -37.43
N LEU A 793 -28.90 34.37 -36.61
CA LEU A 793 -29.11 33.65 -35.35
C LEU A 793 -29.81 32.31 -35.61
N ASP A 794 -29.51 31.33 -34.77
CA ASP A 794 -30.15 30.01 -34.78
C ASP A 794 -31.30 29.96 -33.75
N ASP A 795 -32.54 29.88 -34.24
CA ASP A 795 -33.74 29.86 -33.41
C ASP A 795 -33.86 28.60 -32.51
N GLU A 796 -33.25 27.48 -32.89
CA GLU A 796 -33.22 26.27 -32.06
C GLU A 796 -32.19 26.39 -30.95
N ALA A 797 -30.98 26.87 -31.27
CA ALA A 797 -29.93 27.13 -30.28
C ALA A 797 -30.37 28.19 -29.24
N MET A 798 -31.04 29.26 -29.69
CA MET A 798 -31.60 30.28 -28.79
C MET A 798 -32.64 29.69 -27.82
N LYS A 799 -33.50 28.75 -28.26
CA LYS A 799 -34.46 28.05 -27.39
C LYS A 799 -33.78 27.06 -26.45
N GLU A 800 -32.74 26.38 -26.90
CA GLU A 800 -31.96 25.46 -26.10
C GLU A 800 -31.27 26.17 -24.94
N HIS A 801 -30.63 27.31 -25.22
CA HIS A 801 -29.97 28.16 -24.23
C HIS A 801 -30.90 29.12 -23.46
N ALA A 802 -32.19 29.19 -23.84
CA ALA A 802 -33.20 30.08 -23.25
C ALA A 802 -32.83 31.58 -23.31
N VAL A 803 -32.26 32.00 -24.44
CA VAL A 803 -31.87 33.39 -24.75
C VAL A 803 -32.84 33.97 -25.78
N THR A 804 -33.18 35.25 -25.66
CA THR A 804 -34.04 35.98 -26.61
C THR A 804 -33.22 37.00 -27.41
N ILE A 805 -33.75 37.49 -28.54
CA ILE A 805 -33.08 38.53 -29.37
C ILE A 805 -32.79 39.82 -28.58
N ASN A 806 -33.49 40.05 -27.46
CA ASN A 806 -33.32 41.23 -26.61
C ASN A 806 -32.23 41.05 -25.54
N ASP A 807 -31.83 39.82 -25.23
CA ASP A 807 -30.76 39.49 -24.28
C ASP A 807 -29.39 39.63 -24.98
#